data_AF-A0A0N4X0K1-F1
#
_entry.id   AF-A0A0N4X0K1-F1
#
_cell.length_a   1.000
_cell.length_b   1.000
_cell.length_c   1.000
_cell.angle_alpha   90.00
_cell.angle_beta   90.00
_cell.angle_gamma   90.00
#
_symmetry.space_group_name_H-M   'P 1'
#
loop_
_entity.id
_entity.type
_entity.pdbx_description
1 polymer ?
#
loop_
_entity_poly.entity_id
_entity_poly.type
_entity_poly.pdbx_seq_one_letter_code
_entity_poly.pdbx_strand_id
1 'polypeptide(L)'
;LEPLSSCCRSLSAWDAHGLYAWPLRQSSVKLRVFIIGNKVVLQVSIFGTSPNDIDSAEDRYKFSRKLEHLQISQPQWKKSDDVEDAKQFCAKVGYPCLIRPSYVLSGAAMNVAHTEDDLAAFLKQAAVVAKEHPVVVSKFISEAKEIDVDAVAMEGEVLVMAVCEHVENAGIHSGDATLVTPPQDLNQVTLNRIQEITIQIASAFNANGPFNMQLIAKDNELKVIECNLRVSRSFPFVTKTLDFDFVALATRAMMAADNPAIASSLKKHGLLRGKARVGVKVPQFSFSRLTGADVMLGVEMASTGEVACFGKHRQEAYLKALLSTGFVVPKKNILLSIGGYHAKSEMLRSVQLLQDMNFDLFGSKGTADYFQSNNIHVTAVDWPFEEGTSDQKMAAGTRSVAEFFENKEFHLVINLPIRGSGAYRVSAYRTPGYKTRRMAVDNGIPLITDIKCAKLFIEALHTVGRRPPVNSQIDCVASRSLKRLPGLIDIHEDWYSCTRAALAGGITQIMAMPNTSPPLVDVDTYQLVDKMASQNAVVDYGLYIGATPSNPLVAFELAPVSAGLKMYLNQTFSTLKMDSIADWVKHFEAFPSSRPIVCHAEKQTVAAVLCVAQMTGRAVHICHVSSAEEILLVRDAKRKGWPVTCEVCPHHLFLTEEDLPPGVREVRPRLATIEDRNALWENLEFIDCFATDHAPHTWAEKNDPDKAPPGFPGVEYMVPLLLTAVSQGKLTLRQLVDRLHYNPKKIFGLPDQPDTYIEVDLNDEWVIPESGGESKAGWTPYAGIKVKGRVQKVVVRGEEAYVDGMISINMHLLHLVAIIPSIRRELQVTTDEGQEESKVSIEESPTLPVAQFTPREVTLAGSHLLSVHELGKSTLNSIFDVADRFRADVERKHPLTHILEGYVMASMFYEVSTRTASSFAAAMQRLGGGVVHMDSFTSSVQKGETLEDSVTIMSNYADVVVLRHKETGAAARAAAVSSRPVINAGDGSGEHPTQALLDVYTIRQEIGTVNGLTIAMVGDLKHGRTVHSLAKLLCVYKDVTIHYVTPTPELGMPEYIVDYVKKLGGVQKSFTCLAEGIQNVDVIYVTRIQKERFARPSRNLPIVMHPLPRVDEISTELDHDDRAAYFRQAKNGMYVRMALLAMILGKSPL
;
A
#
# COMPACT_ATOMS: atom_id res chain seq x y z
N LEU A 1 26.86 30.09 -1.59
CA LEU A 1 27.16 30.93 -2.77
C LEU A 1 27.15 30.12 -4.08
N GLU A 2 27.79 28.95 -4.16
CA GLU A 2 27.75 28.09 -5.35
C GLU A 2 26.36 27.63 -5.83
N PRO A 3 25.40 27.24 -4.95
CA PRO A 3 24.08 26.76 -5.42
C PRO A 3 23.25 27.85 -6.13
N LEU A 4 23.39 29.10 -5.69
CA LEU A 4 22.66 30.25 -6.25
C LEU A 4 23.21 30.65 -7.62
N SER A 5 24.55 30.60 -7.77
CA SER A 5 25.21 30.80 -9.06
C SER A 5 24.83 29.72 -10.08
N SER A 6 24.57 28.49 -9.63
CA SER A 6 24.03 27.42 -10.49
C SER A 6 22.59 27.71 -10.90
N CYS A 7 21.72 28.13 -9.98
CA CYS A 7 20.32 28.45 -10.30
C CYS A 7 20.20 29.60 -11.32
N CYS A 8 20.94 30.69 -11.14
CA CYS A 8 20.93 31.81 -12.09
C CYS A 8 21.47 31.41 -13.48
N ARG A 9 22.49 30.54 -13.54
CA ARG A 9 23.00 30.00 -14.80
C ARG A 9 21.96 29.12 -15.51
N SER A 10 21.23 28.30 -14.76
CA SER A 10 20.14 27.48 -15.30
C SER A 10 18.99 28.36 -15.82
N LEU A 11 18.52 29.33 -15.04
CA LEU A 11 17.42 30.20 -15.47
C LEU A 11 17.74 30.97 -16.76
N SER A 12 18.97 31.48 -16.88
CA SER A 12 19.43 32.14 -18.11
C SER A 12 19.59 31.18 -19.29
N ALA A 13 20.00 29.93 -19.06
CA ALA A 13 20.17 28.94 -20.13
C ALA A 13 18.83 28.39 -20.66
N TRP A 14 17.76 28.46 -19.86
CA TRP A 14 16.45 27.89 -20.17
C TRP A 14 15.43 28.94 -20.66
N ASP A 15 15.80 30.22 -20.68
CA ASP A 15 14.92 31.34 -21.02
C ASP A 15 13.57 31.28 -20.27
N ALA A 16 13.65 31.03 -18.96
CA ALA A 16 12.47 30.78 -18.14
C ALA A 16 11.66 32.09 -17.92
N HIS A 17 10.35 32.02 -18.17
CA HIS A 17 9.42 33.15 -17.98
C HIS A 17 9.35 33.65 -16.53
N GLY A 18 9.62 32.79 -15.55
CA GLY A 18 9.68 33.16 -14.14
C GLY A 18 9.96 31.96 -13.23
N LEU A 19 10.15 32.23 -11.94
CA LEU A 19 10.51 31.25 -10.93
C LEU A 19 9.47 31.18 -9.81
N TYR A 20 9.03 29.97 -9.48
CA TYR A 20 8.31 29.70 -8.24
C TYR A 20 9.31 29.58 -7.08
N ALA A 21 9.47 30.65 -6.30
CA ALA A 21 10.40 30.66 -5.16
C ALA A 21 9.82 30.09 -3.86
N TRP A 22 8.49 29.94 -3.79
CA TRP A 22 7.73 29.54 -2.58
C TRP A 22 7.73 28.03 -2.21
N PRO A 23 7.94 27.04 -3.11
CA PRO A 23 7.93 25.62 -2.73
C PRO A 23 9.21 25.20 -1.98
N LEU A 24 10.25 26.01 -2.09
CA LEU A 24 11.56 25.78 -1.51
C LEU A 24 11.61 26.49 -0.14
N ARG A 25 12.17 25.82 0.87
CA ARG A 25 12.42 26.41 2.21
C ARG A 25 13.35 27.65 2.12
N GLN A 26 13.86 28.17 3.24
CA GLN A 26 14.68 29.41 3.31
C GLN A 26 15.82 29.58 2.27
N SER A 27 16.34 28.50 1.69
CA SER A 27 17.36 28.55 0.63
C SER A 27 17.00 29.54 -0.48
N SER A 28 15.71 29.75 -0.73
CA SER A 28 15.21 30.67 -1.74
C SER A 28 14.95 32.09 -1.25
N VAL A 29 14.60 32.31 0.02
CA VAL A 29 14.42 33.69 0.53
C VAL A 29 15.76 34.42 0.58
N LYS A 30 16.85 33.68 0.80
CA LYS A 30 18.23 34.18 0.66
C LYS A 30 18.66 34.47 -0.78
N LEU A 31 17.85 34.17 -1.82
CA LEU A 31 18.15 34.60 -3.21
C LEU A 31 18.19 36.13 -3.35
N ARG A 32 17.71 36.89 -2.37
CA ARG A 32 17.58 38.35 -2.48
C ARG A 32 18.76 39.19 -2.00
N VAL A 33 19.71 38.67 -1.22
CA VAL A 33 20.74 39.52 -0.60
C VAL A 33 22.15 39.11 -1.02
N PHE A 34 22.51 39.44 -2.25
CA PHE A 34 23.90 39.72 -2.61
C PHE A 34 23.94 40.87 -3.63
N ILE A 35 24.05 42.11 -3.12
CA ILE A 35 24.70 43.20 -3.84
C ILE A 35 26.18 43.10 -3.47
N ILE A 36 27.02 42.62 -4.38
CA ILE A 36 28.47 42.85 -4.32
C ILE A 36 28.81 43.70 -5.54
N GLY A 37 29.56 44.77 -5.29
CA GLY A 37 29.87 45.86 -6.22
C GLY A 37 29.87 45.55 -7.72
N ASN A 38 29.22 46.44 -8.48
CA ASN A 38 29.41 46.72 -9.91
C ASN A 38 29.39 45.56 -10.93
N LYS A 39 28.86 44.35 -10.64
CA LYS A 39 28.71 43.30 -11.69
C LYS A 39 27.39 42.52 -11.63
N VAL A 40 26.58 42.73 -12.68
CA VAL A 40 25.46 41.92 -13.23
C VAL A 40 24.22 41.73 -12.35
N VAL A 41 23.14 42.47 -12.66
CA VAL A 41 21.77 42.23 -12.18
C VAL A 41 21.04 41.37 -13.21
N LEU A 42 20.75 40.11 -12.89
CA LEU A 42 19.75 39.32 -13.62
C LEU A 42 18.38 39.59 -12.97
N GLN A 43 17.48 40.27 -13.68
CA GLN A 43 16.08 40.43 -13.26
C GLN A 43 15.34 39.10 -13.46
N VAL A 44 15.14 38.34 -12.38
CA VAL A 44 14.32 37.12 -12.40
C VAL A 44 12.90 37.49 -11.97
N SER A 45 11.90 37.18 -12.81
CA SER A 45 10.48 37.32 -12.44
C SER A 45 10.09 36.24 -11.43
N ILE A 46 9.58 36.64 -10.27
CA ILE A 46 9.13 35.73 -9.21
C ILE A 46 7.60 35.69 -9.23
N PHE A 47 7.03 34.50 -9.39
CA PHE A 47 5.58 34.31 -9.37
C PHE A 47 5.01 34.32 -7.95
N GLY A 48 3.85 34.94 -7.79
CA GLY A 48 3.10 35.01 -6.54
C GLY A 48 3.41 36.25 -5.71
N THR A 49 3.45 36.08 -4.38
CA THR A 49 3.67 37.17 -3.42
C THR A 49 4.99 37.87 -3.67
N SER A 50 4.98 39.21 -3.63
CA SER A 50 6.17 39.98 -3.96
C SER A 50 7.30 39.70 -2.95
N PRO A 51 8.56 39.68 -3.39
CA PRO A 51 9.69 39.52 -2.47
C PRO A 51 9.79 40.63 -1.40
N ASN A 52 9.22 41.81 -1.65
CA ASN A 52 9.15 42.90 -0.67
C ASN A 52 8.15 42.58 0.44
N ASP A 53 7.02 41.96 0.10
CA ASP A 53 6.01 41.56 1.07
C ASP A 53 6.49 40.38 1.90
N ILE A 54 7.20 39.42 1.29
CA ILE A 54 7.88 38.31 2.00
C ILE A 54 8.86 38.88 3.04
N ASP A 55 9.75 39.79 2.64
CA ASP A 55 10.70 40.44 3.55
C ASP A 55 9.99 41.24 4.67
N SER A 56 8.89 41.92 4.32
CA SER A 56 8.10 42.67 5.31
C SER A 56 7.40 41.75 6.33
N ALA A 57 7.11 40.50 5.97
CA ALA A 57 6.50 39.52 6.87
C ALA A 57 7.54 38.78 7.73
N GLU A 58 8.74 38.51 7.19
CA GLU A 58 9.83 37.83 7.91
C GLU A 58 10.63 38.76 8.84
N ASP A 59 10.75 40.05 8.50
CA ASP A 59 11.38 41.04 9.38
C ASP A 59 10.43 41.40 10.53
N ARG A 60 10.82 41.03 11.76
CA ARG A 60 10.02 41.25 12.98
C ARG A 60 9.61 42.70 13.19
N TYR A 61 10.48 43.65 12.87
CA TYR A 61 10.18 45.08 13.05
C TYR A 61 9.14 45.55 12.03
N LYS A 62 9.31 45.20 10.75
CA LYS A 62 8.35 45.54 9.69
C LYS A 62 6.99 44.88 9.93
N PHE A 63 7.01 43.60 10.32
CA PHE A 63 5.83 42.82 10.64
C PHE A 63 5.03 43.46 11.79
N SER A 64 5.69 43.78 12.90
CA SER A 64 5.03 44.40 14.06
C SER A 64 4.37 45.73 13.72
N ARG A 65 5.05 46.59 12.95
CA ARG A 65 4.51 47.91 12.57
C ARG A 65 3.25 47.78 11.71
N LYS A 66 3.20 46.77 10.84
CA LYS A 66 1.98 46.44 10.08
C LYS A 66 0.86 45.96 11.00
N LEU A 67 1.14 45.06 11.96
CA LEU A 67 0.12 44.59 12.91
C LEU A 67 -0.41 45.72 13.81
N GLU A 68 0.44 46.64 14.27
CA GLU A 68 0.05 47.83 15.01
C GLU A 68 -0.94 48.70 14.22
N HIS A 69 -0.66 48.92 12.92
CA HIS A 69 -1.54 49.69 12.05
C HIS A 69 -2.90 49.01 11.85
N LEU A 70 -2.92 47.68 11.76
CA LEU A 70 -4.14 46.88 11.65
C LEU A 70 -4.87 46.68 13.00
N GLN A 71 -4.33 47.19 14.10
CA GLN A 71 -4.85 46.97 15.46
C GLN A 71 -4.95 45.47 15.83
N ILE A 72 -4.07 44.64 15.26
CA ILE A 72 -3.99 43.20 15.55
C ILE A 72 -3.01 42.97 16.71
N SER A 73 -3.46 42.23 17.73
CA SER A 73 -2.65 41.96 18.91
C SER A 73 -1.50 40.98 18.61
N GLN A 74 -0.37 41.19 19.28
CA GLN A 74 0.83 40.35 19.21
C GLN A 74 1.50 40.30 20.59
N PRO A 75 2.35 39.31 20.90
CA PRO A 75 3.13 39.30 22.13
C PRO A 75 4.01 40.53 22.22
N GLN A 76 4.11 41.13 23.41
CA GLN A 76 5.01 42.25 23.67
C GLN A 76 6.44 41.83 23.31
N TRP A 77 7.14 42.65 22.54
CA TRP A 77 8.48 42.33 22.06
C TRP A 77 9.35 43.58 21.97
N LYS A 78 10.66 43.38 21.92
CA LYS A 78 11.66 44.42 21.69
C LYS A 78 12.85 43.86 20.92
N LYS A 79 13.38 44.66 19.99
CA LYS A 79 14.70 44.44 19.38
C LYS A 79 15.73 45.10 20.28
N SER A 80 16.67 44.33 20.81
CA SER A 80 17.71 44.83 21.72
C SER A 80 19.09 44.63 21.10
N ASP A 81 19.85 45.72 21.05
CA ASP A 81 21.21 45.76 20.51
C ASP A 81 22.26 45.51 21.61
N ASP A 82 21.87 45.63 22.89
CA ASP A 82 22.70 45.34 24.05
C ASP A 82 21.99 44.48 25.12
N VAL A 83 22.77 43.94 26.05
CA VAL A 83 22.29 43.01 27.09
C VAL A 83 21.44 43.72 28.16
N GLU A 84 21.77 44.97 28.47
CA GLU A 84 21.08 45.72 29.54
C GLU A 84 19.68 46.16 29.10
N ASP A 85 19.51 46.52 27.84
CA ASP A 85 18.21 46.83 27.24
C ASP A 85 17.27 45.62 27.25
N ALA A 86 17.81 44.43 26.97
CA ALA A 86 17.07 43.18 27.05
C ALA A 86 16.62 42.86 28.49
N LYS A 87 17.47 43.12 29.49
CA LYS A 87 17.12 42.95 30.91
C LYS A 87 16.02 43.92 31.35
N GLN A 88 16.14 45.20 31.00
CA GLN A 88 15.12 46.21 31.33
C GLN A 88 13.76 45.86 30.73
N PHE A 89 13.74 45.38 29.49
CA PHE A 89 12.51 44.89 28.86
C PHE A 89 11.92 43.70 29.63
N CYS A 90 12.73 42.67 29.93
CA CYS A 90 12.26 41.48 30.65
C CYS A 90 11.73 41.81 32.05
N ALA A 91 12.38 42.75 32.77
CA ALA A 91 11.92 43.23 34.07
C ALA A 91 10.56 43.95 33.96
N LYS A 92 10.34 44.70 32.88
CA LYS A 92 9.07 45.41 32.63
C LYS A 92 7.91 44.46 32.27
N VAL A 93 8.15 43.47 31.42
CA VAL A 93 7.09 42.54 30.93
C VAL A 93 6.92 41.30 31.82
N GLY A 94 7.87 41.07 32.72
CA GLY A 94 7.94 39.92 33.63
C GLY A 94 8.37 38.63 32.95
N TYR A 95 9.02 37.74 33.69
CA TYR A 95 9.40 36.40 33.22
C TYR A 95 8.20 35.43 33.18
N PRO A 96 8.24 34.36 32.37
CA PRO A 96 9.29 34.01 31.41
C PRO A 96 9.28 34.88 30.14
N CYS A 97 10.44 34.95 29.48
CA CYS A 97 10.66 35.66 28.21
C CYS A 97 11.35 34.76 27.17
N LEU A 98 11.00 34.91 25.90
CA LEU A 98 11.54 34.17 24.77
C LEU A 98 12.60 35.00 24.04
N ILE A 99 13.78 34.43 23.90
CA ILE A 99 14.93 35.02 23.22
C ILE A 99 15.04 34.39 21.83
N ARG A 100 15.09 35.23 20.80
CA ARG A 100 15.19 34.81 19.39
C ARG A 100 16.34 35.57 18.71
N PRO A 101 17.34 34.89 18.14
CA PRO A 101 18.28 35.56 17.25
C PRO A 101 17.55 36.00 15.97
N SER A 102 17.97 37.11 15.35
CA SER A 102 17.39 37.57 14.08
C SER A 102 17.76 36.61 12.93
N TYR A 103 16.83 36.38 11.98
CA TYR A 103 17.01 35.58 10.75
C TYR A 103 17.28 34.06 10.93
N VAL A 104 16.67 33.39 11.91
CA VAL A 104 16.86 31.94 12.14
C VAL A 104 15.59 31.13 11.87
N LEU A 105 15.74 29.95 11.26
CA LEU A 105 14.66 28.96 11.02
C LEU A 105 14.63 27.89 12.11
N SER A 106 13.46 27.26 12.27
CA SER A 106 13.21 26.11 13.18
C SER A 106 13.46 26.38 14.66
N GLY A 107 13.50 27.67 15.03
CA GLY A 107 13.84 28.10 16.38
C GLY A 107 15.27 27.77 16.81
N ALA A 108 16.21 27.57 15.87
CA ALA A 108 17.59 27.28 16.24
C ALA A 108 18.16 28.40 17.12
N ALA A 109 18.73 28.03 18.26
CA ALA A 109 19.19 28.94 19.32
C ALA A 109 18.11 29.82 19.98
N MET A 110 16.81 29.50 19.82
CA MET A 110 15.76 30.10 20.62
C MET A 110 15.74 29.52 22.03
N ASN A 111 15.61 30.36 23.04
CA ASN A 111 15.61 29.94 24.44
C ASN A 111 14.54 30.67 25.25
N VAL A 112 13.97 29.99 26.24
CA VAL A 112 13.03 30.60 27.21
C VAL A 112 13.78 30.89 28.50
N ALA A 113 13.95 32.17 28.82
CA ALA A 113 14.50 32.62 30.08
C ALA A 113 13.38 32.67 31.13
N HIS A 114 13.56 31.97 32.25
CA HIS A 114 12.63 32.01 33.38
C HIS A 114 13.10 32.96 34.49
N THR A 115 14.39 33.27 34.52
CA THR A 115 15.03 34.19 35.46
C THR A 115 15.96 35.16 34.73
N GLU A 116 16.42 36.19 35.44
CA GLU A 116 17.43 37.12 34.93
C GLU A 116 18.77 36.44 34.67
N ASP A 117 19.16 35.48 35.52
CA ASP A 117 20.38 34.69 35.34
C ASP A 117 20.34 33.84 34.07
N ASP A 118 19.18 33.23 33.77
CA ASP A 118 18.97 32.48 32.54
C ASP A 118 19.14 33.40 31.31
N LEU A 119 18.55 34.60 31.36
CA LEU A 119 18.67 35.60 30.30
C LEU A 119 20.14 35.98 30.03
N ALA A 120 20.90 36.26 31.09
CA ALA A 120 22.32 36.62 30.96
C ALA A 120 23.16 35.47 30.37
N ALA A 121 22.87 34.22 30.73
CA ALA A 121 23.53 33.05 30.18
C ALA A 121 23.22 32.85 28.69
N PHE A 122 21.95 32.95 28.30
CA PHE A 122 21.52 32.76 26.91
C PHE A 122 22.02 33.88 25.99
N LEU A 123 22.04 35.14 26.46
CA LEU A 123 22.60 36.24 25.68
C LEU A 123 24.11 36.09 25.42
N LYS A 124 24.88 35.57 26.39
CA LYS A 124 26.30 35.23 26.19
C LYS A 124 26.48 34.15 25.13
N GLN A 125 25.61 33.13 25.09
CA GLN A 125 25.66 32.07 24.08
C GLN A 125 25.22 32.59 22.70
N ALA A 126 24.16 33.39 22.62
CA ALA A 126 23.63 33.96 21.38
C ALA A 126 24.65 34.90 20.71
N ALA A 127 25.40 35.69 21.48
CA ALA A 127 26.46 36.56 20.97
C ALA A 127 27.62 35.81 20.29
N VAL A 128 27.85 34.53 20.64
CA VAL A 128 28.86 33.67 19.98
C VAL A 128 28.36 33.18 18.61
N VAL A 129 27.06 32.92 18.49
CA VAL A 129 26.43 32.36 17.28
C VAL A 129 26.15 33.44 16.22
N ALA A 130 25.84 34.67 16.64
CA ALA A 130 25.47 35.77 15.75
C ALA A 130 26.35 37.02 16.01
N LYS A 131 27.59 37.01 15.50
CA LYS A 131 28.55 38.13 15.69
C LYS A 131 28.13 39.47 15.05
N GLU A 132 27.13 39.49 14.17
CA GLU A 132 26.72 40.67 13.39
C GLU A 132 25.21 40.98 13.43
N HIS A 133 24.41 40.32 14.29
CA HIS A 133 22.94 40.50 14.30
C HIS A 133 22.34 40.73 15.69
N PRO A 134 21.38 41.67 15.82
CA PRO A 134 20.70 41.97 17.08
C PRO A 134 19.73 40.86 17.52
N VAL A 135 19.47 40.78 18.83
CA VAL A 135 18.61 39.76 19.45
C VAL A 135 17.21 40.34 19.67
N VAL A 136 16.18 39.53 19.39
CA VAL A 136 14.78 39.87 19.63
C VAL A 136 14.32 39.17 20.89
N VAL A 137 13.77 39.93 21.84
CA VAL A 137 13.19 39.40 23.08
C VAL A 137 11.68 39.63 23.07
N SER A 138 10.91 38.62 23.48
CA SER A 138 9.45 38.66 23.49
C SER A 138 8.87 38.03 24.75
N LYS A 139 7.71 38.51 25.19
CA LYS A 139 7.00 37.94 26.34
C LYS A 139 6.53 36.52 26.00
N PHE A 140 6.93 35.55 26.81
CA PHE A 140 6.45 34.17 26.69
C PHE A 140 5.10 34.04 27.43
N ILE A 141 4.07 33.59 26.71
CA ILE A 141 2.71 33.41 27.26
C ILE A 141 2.55 31.94 27.66
N SER A 142 2.67 31.66 28.95
CA SER A 142 2.49 30.30 29.48
C SER A 142 1.05 29.83 29.38
N GLU A 143 0.86 28.52 29.21
CA GLU A 143 -0.46 27.84 29.22
C GLU A 143 -1.45 28.40 28.19
N ALA A 144 -0.93 28.84 27.05
CA ALA A 144 -1.74 29.27 25.93
C ALA A 144 -1.78 28.20 24.85
N LYS A 145 -2.86 28.17 24.06
CA LYS A 145 -3.01 27.24 22.94
C LYS A 145 -2.41 27.85 21.68
N GLU A 146 -1.67 27.06 20.91
CA GLU A 146 -1.15 27.47 19.61
C GLU A 146 -2.05 26.98 18.48
N ILE A 147 -2.20 27.80 17.44
CA ILE A 147 -3.08 27.56 16.30
C ILE A 147 -2.32 27.87 15.03
N ASP A 148 -2.32 26.93 14.09
CA ASP A 148 -1.78 27.10 12.75
C ASP A 148 -2.90 27.32 11.74
N VAL A 149 -2.70 28.28 10.85
CA VAL A 149 -3.65 28.60 9.78
C VAL A 149 -2.93 28.54 8.45
N ASP A 150 -3.34 27.61 7.59
CA ASP A 150 -2.83 27.50 6.23
C ASP A 150 -3.87 28.07 5.26
N ALA A 151 -3.45 28.96 4.37
CA ALA A 151 -4.35 29.65 3.47
C ALA A 151 -3.72 29.91 2.10
N VAL A 152 -4.60 30.10 1.10
CA VAL A 152 -4.22 30.55 -0.24
C VAL A 152 -4.97 31.84 -0.52
N ALA A 153 -4.23 32.86 -0.94
CA ALA A 153 -4.78 34.14 -1.33
C ALA A 153 -4.45 34.47 -2.79
N MET A 154 -5.20 35.41 -3.37
CA MET A 154 -4.93 36.00 -4.67
C MET A 154 -5.14 37.50 -4.52
N GLU A 155 -4.10 38.29 -4.80
CA GLU A 155 -4.12 39.76 -4.67
C GLU A 155 -4.66 40.26 -3.32
N GLY A 156 -4.27 39.58 -2.24
CA GLY A 156 -4.69 39.89 -0.88
C GLY A 156 -6.06 39.36 -0.47
N GLU A 157 -6.82 38.75 -1.38
CA GLU A 157 -8.08 38.07 -1.05
C GLU A 157 -7.87 36.58 -0.75
N VAL A 158 -8.34 36.11 0.41
CA VAL A 158 -8.28 34.70 0.79
C VAL A 158 -9.28 33.87 -0.04
N LEU A 159 -8.75 32.93 -0.84
CA LEU A 159 -9.54 31.97 -1.62
C LEU A 159 -9.98 30.79 -0.76
N VAL A 160 -9.06 30.21 0.03
CA VAL A 160 -9.32 29.06 0.90
C VAL A 160 -8.43 29.13 2.13
N MET A 161 -8.93 28.62 3.26
CA MET A 161 -8.14 28.47 4.48
C MET A 161 -8.51 27.19 5.26
N ALA A 162 -7.53 26.67 5.98
CA ALA A 162 -7.64 25.56 6.92
C ALA A 162 -7.09 26.01 8.28
N VAL A 163 -7.75 25.62 9.36
CA VAL A 163 -7.30 25.88 10.73
C VAL A 163 -6.90 24.55 11.37
N CYS A 164 -5.74 24.55 12.00
CA CYS A 164 -5.18 23.42 12.72
C CYS A 164 -4.98 23.85 14.17
N GLU A 165 -5.47 23.07 15.12
CA GLU A 165 -5.17 23.29 16.53
C GLU A 165 -4.00 22.41 16.96
N HIS A 166 -3.12 22.96 17.80
CA HIS A 166 -2.10 22.16 18.48
C HIS A 166 -2.72 21.47 19.69
N VAL A 167 -2.25 20.25 19.98
CA VAL A 167 -2.58 19.56 21.24
C VAL A 167 -1.75 20.13 22.38
N GLU A 168 -0.46 20.32 22.14
CA GLU A 168 0.50 20.89 23.06
C GLU A 168 0.24 22.39 23.30
N ASN A 169 0.68 22.89 24.46
CA ASN A 169 0.64 24.33 24.74
C ASN A 169 1.76 25.07 23.96
N ALA A 170 1.51 26.35 23.68
CA ALA A 170 2.48 27.26 23.05
C ALA A 170 3.84 27.23 23.76
N GLY A 171 4.90 27.15 22.96
CA GLY A 171 6.28 27.00 23.42
C GLY A 171 6.90 25.63 23.16
N ILE A 172 6.12 24.68 22.64
CA ILE A 172 6.65 23.57 21.85
C ILE A 172 6.63 24.02 20.40
N HIS A 173 7.74 23.82 19.68
CA HIS A 173 7.85 24.22 18.29
C HIS A 173 6.79 23.50 17.42
N SER A 174 6.10 24.22 16.53
CA SER A 174 5.00 23.69 15.70
C SER A 174 5.35 22.46 14.84
N GLY A 175 6.62 22.34 14.48
CA GLY A 175 7.20 21.13 13.88
C GLY A 175 7.03 19.86 14.73
N ASP A 176 7.24 20.00 16.04
CA ASP A 176 7.17 18.94 17.04
C ASP A 176 5.79 18.85 17.68
N ALA A 177 4.87 19.76 17.34
CA ALA A 177 3.51 19.74 17.84
C ALA A 177 2.65 18.73 17.06
N THR A 178 1.70 18.15 17.79
CA THR A 178 0.61 17.34 17.29
C THR A 178 -0.49 18.27 16.79
N LEU A 179 -0.88 18.13 15.52
CA LEU A 179 -1.91 18.97 14.90
C LEU A 179 -3.23 18.19 14.74
N VAL A 180 -4.36 18.86 14.97
CA VAL A 180 -5.71 18.34 14.72
C VAL A 180 -6.43 19.23 13.71
N THR A 181 -6.96 18.63 12.65
CA THR A 181 -7.71 19.31 11.59
C THR A 181 -8.94 18.50 11.18
N PRO A 182 -10.13 19.09 11.04
CA PRO A 182 -10.52 20.42 11.53
C PRO A 182 -10.40 20.54 13.06
N PRO A 183 -10.29 21.76 13.62
CA PRO A 183 -10.11 21.93 15.06
C PRO A 183 -11.36 21.44 15.81
N GLN A 184 -11.16 20.72 16.91
CA GLN A 184 -12.23 20.13 17.72
C GLN A 184 -12.43 20.84 19.07
N ASP A 185 -11.45 21.64 19.50
CA ASP A 185 -11.41 22.28 20.81
C ASP A 185 -11.21 23.80 20.67
N LEU A 186 -11.78 24.38 19.60
CA LEU A 186 -11.92 25.82 19.38
C LEU A 186 -13.40 26.19 19.24
N ASN A 187 -13.83 27.26 19.91
CA ASN A 187 -15.19 27.76 19.79
C ASN A 187 -15.38 28.59 18.49
N GLN A 188 -16.64 28.76 18.07
CA GLN A 188 -16.96 29.43 16.80
C GLN A 188 -16.58 30.92 16.79
N VAL A 189 -16.63 31.59 17.95
CA VAL A 189 -16.26 33.01 18.09
C VAL A 189 -14.77 33.20 17.79
N THR A 190 -13.93 32.32 18.35
CA THR A 190 -12.49 32.30 18.09
C THR A 190 -12.21 31.98 16.63
N LEU A 191 -12.89 31.00 16.03
CA LEU A 191 -12.73 30.68 14.60
C LEU A 191 -13.08 31.85 13.68
N ASN A 192 -14.15 32.59 13.96
CA ASN A 192 -14.53 33.77 13.18
C ASN A 192 -13.46 34.87 13.28
N ARG A 193 -12.94 35.13 14.49
CA ARG A 193 -11.86 36.11 14.69
C ARG A 193 -10.56 35.70 14.00
N ILE A 194 -10.24 34.40 13.98
CA ILE A 194 -9.10 33.87 13.22
C ILE A 194 -9.29 34.20 11.73
N GLN A 195 -10.48 33.93 11.18
CA GLN A 195 -10.78 34.24 9.78
C GLN A 195 -10.65 35.73 9.47
N GLU A 196 -11.17 36.60 10.33
CA GLU A 196 -11.04 38.07 10.19
C GLU A 196 -9.57 38.50 10.19
N ILE A 197 -8.76 38.00 11.12
CA ILE A 197 -7.33 38.30 11.22
C ILE A 197 -6.59 37.80 9.96
N THR A 198 -6.90 36.58 9.49
CA THR A 198 -6.29 36.01 8.28
C THR A 198 -6.58 36.85 7.04
N ILE A 199 -7.82 37.34 6.89
CA ILE A 199 -8.22 38.19 5.76
C ILE A 199 -7.48 39.54 5.81
N GLN A 200 -7.41 40.16 6.99
CA GLN A 200 -6.72 41.44 7.16
C GLN A 200 -5.22 41.32 6.86
N ILE A 201 -4.58 40.25 7.33
CA ILE A 201 -3.15 39.99 7.07
C ILE A 201 -2.91 39.70 5.58
N ALA A 202 -3.73 38.86 4.94
CA ALA A 202 -3.62 38.59 3.52
C ALA A 202 -3.66 39.88 2.68
N SER A 203 -4.60 40.78 2.99
CA SER A 203 -4.74 42.07 2.32
C SER A 203 -3.54 42.99 2.60
N ALA A 204 -3.08 43.09 3.84
CA ALA A 204 -1.99 43.99 4.23
C ALA A 204 -0.61 43.62 3.67
N PHE A 205 -0.41 42.35 3.31
CA PHE A 205 0.80 41.85 2.66
C PHE A 205 0.59 41.55 1.16
N ASN A 206 -0.56 41.93 0.59
CA ASN A 206 -0.92 41.63 -0.79
C ASN A 206 -0.62 40.16 -1.17
N ALA A 207 -1.02 39.24 -0.29
CA ALA A 207 -0.66 37.83 -0.41
C ALA A 207 -1.21 37.24 -1.73
N ASN A 208 -0.32 36.63 -2.52
CA ASN A 208 -0.66 36.04 -3.80
C ASN A 208 -0.02 34.64 -3.92
N GLY A 209 -0.81 33.61 -3.64
CA GLY A 209 -0.37 32.24 -3.48
C GLY A 209 -0.52 31.74 -2.04
N PRO A 210 0.31 30.77 -1.61
CA PRO A 210 0.16 30.11 -0.33
C PRO A 210 0.82 30.91 0.80
N PHE A 211 0.18 30.94 1.95
CA PHE A 211 0.77 31.47 3.18
C PHE A 211 0.29 30.72 4.42
N ASN A 212 1.02 30.90 5.51
CA ASN A 212 0.73 30.31 6.80
C ASN A 212 0.82 31.38 7.90
N MET A 213 -0.02 31.27 8.91
CA MET A 213 -0.04 32.17 10.05
C MET A 213 -0.16 31.37 11.35
N GLN A 214 0.61 31.76 12.36
CA GLN A 214 0.59 31.14 13.67
C GLN A 214 0.04 32.10 14.72
N LEU A 215 -0.85 31.61 15.58
CA LEU A 215 -1.55 32.39 16.59
C LEU A 215 -1.45 31.74 17.97
N ILE A 216 -1.49 32.57 19.00
CA ILE A 216 -1.69 32.15 20.39
C ILE A 216 -3.12 32.52 20.79
N ALA A 217 -3.85 31.55 21.35
CA ALA A 217 -5.16 31.74 21.95
C ALA A 217 -5.08 31.53 23.47
N LYS A 218 -5.46 32.56 24.25
CA LYS A 218 -5.59 32.48 25.70
C LYS A 218 -6.67 33.44 26.18
N ASP A 219 -7.56 32.97 27.06
CA ASP A 219 -8.64 33.79 27.65
C ASP A 219 -9.50 34.54 26.61
N ASN A 220 -9.78 33.88 25.46
CA ASN A 220 -10.43 34.46 24.27
C ASN A 220 -9.68 35.64 23.63
N GLU A 221 -8.43 35.91 23.98
CA GLU A 221 -7.53 36.79 23.22
C GLU A 221 -6.74 36.01 22.18
N LEU A 222 -6.62 36.58 20.99
CA LEU A 222 -5.78 36.06 19.90
C LEU A 222 -4.60 36.98 19.68
N LYS A 223 -3.40 36.41 19.67
CA LYS A 223 -2.13 37.13 19.43
C LYS A 223 -1.37 36.47 18.29
N VAL A 224 -1.01 37.23 17.27
CA VAL A 224 -0.26 36.70 16.12
C VAL A 224 1.21 36.51 16.52
N ILE A 225 1.76 35.33 16.24
CA ILE A 225 3.18 35.01 16.50
C ILE A 225 4.03 35.43 15.31
N GLU A 226 3.67 34.92 14.12
CA GLU A 226 4.37 35.11 12.86
C GLU A 226 3.45 34.80 11.66
N CYS A 227 3.85 35.30 10.49
CA CYS A 227 3.22 35.02 9.22
C CYS A 227 4.29 34.64 8.19
N ASN A 228 4.15 33.46 7.60
CA ASN A 228 5.04 32.93 6.58
C ASN A 228 4.34 33.00 5.23
N LEU A 229 4.73 33.93 4.35
CA LEU A 229 4.14 34.10 3.00
C LEU A 229 4.68 33.06 2.01
N ARG A 230 4.54 31.78 2.37
CA ARG A 230 5.00 30.59 1.63
C ARG A 230 4.23 29.36 2.10
N VAL A 231 4.45 28.22 1.44
CA VAL A 231 3.94 26.94 1.93
C VAL A 231 4.57 26.56 3.27
N SER A 232 3.72 26.07 4.17
CA SER A 232 4.11 25.48 5.44
C SER A 232 4.22 23.95 5.32
N ARG A 233 4.81 23.34 6.34
CA ARG A 233 4.94 21.88 6.43
C ARG A 233 3.59 21.17 6.59
N SER A 234 2.55 21.85 7.05
CA SER A 234 1.22 21.28 7.26
C SER A 234 0.34 21.28 5.99
N PHE A 235 0.74 21.95 4.90
CA PHE A 235 -0.03 21.96 3.64
C PHE A 235 -0.39 20.55 3.11
N PRO A 236 0.54 19.58 3.06
CA PRO A 236 0.21 18.22 2.64
C PRO A 236 -0.82 17.56 3.57
N PHE A 237 -0.66 17.75 4.88
CA PHE A 237 -1.57 17.23 5.90
C PHE A 237 -2.98 17.81 5.77
N VAL A 238 -3.13 19.14 5.67
CA VAL A 238 -4.45 19.78 5.53
C VAL A 238 -5.10 19.45 4.19
N THR A 239 -4.31 19.38 3.11
CA THR A 239 -4.80 19.00 1.77
C THR A 239 -5.41 17.61 1.78
N LYS A 240 -4.69 16.64 2.33
CA LYS A 240 -5.17 15.25 2.47
C LYS A 240 -6.35 15.17 3.43
N THR A 241 -6.32 15.88 4.55
CA THR A 241 -7.40 15.82 5.56
C THR A 241 -8.71 16.40 5.05
N LEU A 242 -8.66 17.54 4.37
CA LEU A 242 -9.84 18.29 3.94
C LEU A 242 -10.33 17.93 2.53
N ASP A 243 -9.62 17.01 1.84
CA ASP A 243 -9.94 16.56 0.48
C ASP A 243 -9.96 17.73 -0.52
N PHE A 244 -8.98 18.63 -0.40
CA PHE A 244 -8.88 19.83 -1.21
C PHE A 244 -7.41 20.18 -1.47
N ASP A 245 -7.01 20.33 -2.73
CA ASP A 245 -5.62 20.59 -3.09
C ASP A 245 -5.26 22.09 -3.00
N PHE A 246 -4.68 22.48 -1.85
CA PHE A 246 -4.23 23.85 -1.60
C PHE A 246 -3.07 24.24 -2.53
N VAL A 247 -2.19 23.30 -2.86
CA VAL A 247 -0.97 23.55 -3.65
C VAL A 247 -1.34 23.81 -5.10
N ALA A 248 -2.24 23.01 -5.66
CA ALA A 248 -2.77 23.20 -7.01
C ALA A 248 -3.54 24.52 -7.13
N LEU A 249 -4.39 24.85 -6.14
CA LEU A 249 -5.10 26.13 -6.11
C LEU A 249 -4.11 27.31 -6.02
N ALA A 250 -3.12 27.23 -5.13
CA ALA A 250 -2.10 28.26 -4.97
C ALA A 250 -1.32 28.48 -6.28
N THR A 251 -0.94 27.40 -6.96
CA THR A 251 -0.26 27.45 -8.26
C THR A 251 -1.10 28.20 -9.28
N ARG A 252 -2.38 27.85 -9.40
CA ARG A 252 -3.32 28.54 -10.31
C ARG A 252 -3.54 30.01 -9.94
N ALA A 253 -3.61 30.33 -8.64
CA ALA A 253 -3.75 31.71 -8.17
C ALA A 253 -2.56 32.58 -8.58
N MET A 254 -1.33 32.08 -8.44
CA MET A 254 -0.13 32.84 -8.86
C MET A 254 -0.03 33.02 -10.37
N MET A 255 -0.56 32.07 -11.16
CA MET A 255 -0.62 32.16 -12.62
C MET A 255 -1.77 33.04 -13.14
N ALA A 256 -2.70 33.44 -12.27
CA ALA A 256 -3.90 34.16 -12.68
C ALA A 256 -3.58 35.55 -13.28
N ALA A 257 -2.53 36.21 -12.80
CA ALA A 257 -2.10 37.52 -13.29
C ALA A 257 -1.72 37.50 -14.79
N ASP A 258 -1.13 36.40 -15.26
CA ASP A 258 -0.69 36.25 -16.65
C ASP A 258 -1.70 35.46 -17.51
N ASN A 259 -2.77 34.93 -16.92
CA ASN A 259 -3.75 34.10 -17.61
C ASN A 259 -5.21 34.37 -17.16
N PRO A 260 -5.95 35.23 -17.89
CA PRO A 260 -7.35 35.58 -17.59
C PRO A 260 -8.32 34.39 -17.57
N ALA A 261 -8.04 33.33 -18.34
CA ALA A 261 -8.86 32.11 -18.35
C ALA A 261 -8.71 31.33 -17.03
N ILE A 262 -7.51 31.33 -16.43
CA ILE A 262 -7.30 30.75 -15.10
C ILE A 262 -8.00 31.62 -14.05
N ALA A 263 -7.85 32.94 -14.10
CA ALA A 263 -8.46 33.86 -13.15
C ALA A 263 -10.00 33.68 -13.06
N SER A 264 -10.68 33.60 -14.20
CA SER A 264 -12.14 33.40 -14.26
C SER A 264 -12.63 32.04 -13.78
N SER A 265 -11.74 31.03 -13.75
CA SER A 265 -12.06 29.66 -13.30
C SER A 265 -11.88 29.43 -11.78
N LEU A 266 -11.24 30.37 -11.08
CA LEU A 266 -10.98 30.27 -9.65
C LEU A 266 -12.23 30.63 -8.84
N LYS A 267 -12.52 29.82 -7.81
CA LYS A 267 -13.66 30.05 -6.91
C LYS A 267 -13.17 30.26 -5.48
N LYS A 268 -13.87 31.13 -4.75
CA LYS A 268 -13.66 31.33 -3.32
C LYS A 268 -14.37 30.23 -2.53
N HIS A 269 -13.61 29.53 -1.70
CA HIS A 269 -14.07 28.42 -0.86
C HIS A 269 -14.17 28.79 0.62
N GLY A 270 -13.42 29.80 1.09
CA GLY A 270 -13.45 30.25 2.49
C GLY A 270 -12.83 29.24 3.46
N LEU A 271 -13.39 29.13 4.68
CA LEU A 271 -12.92 28.19 5.70
C LEU A 271 -13.44 26.78 5.44
N LEU A 272 -12.53 25.84 5.20
CA LEU A 272 -12.87 24.43 5.04
C LEU A 272 -13.07 23.73 6.39
N ARG A 273 -14.15 22.96 6.51
CA ARG A 273 -14.49 22.17 7.71
C ARG A 273 -14.41 20.64 7.50
N GLY A 274 -14.00 20.19 6.32
CA GLY A 274 -13.90 18.76 5.97
C GLY A 274 -15.25 18.05 5.74
N LYS A 275 -15.20 16.84 5.16
CA LYS A 275 -16.38 15.98 4.91
C LYS A 275 -16.33 14.76 5.81
N ALA A 276 -16.73 14.93 7.08
CA ALA A 276 -16.94 13.84 8.04
C ALA A 276 -15.70 13.02 8.48
N ARG A 277 -14.49 13.58 8.37
CA ARG A 277 -13.26 13.01 8.98
C ARG A 277 -12.44 14.05 9.72
N VAL A 278 -11.71 13.59 10.72
CA VAL A 278 -10.69 14.34 11.45
C VAL A 278 -9.32 13.74 11.15
N GLY A 279 -8.36 14.57 10.78
CA GLY A 279 -6.96 14.21 10.64
C GLY A 279 -6.18 14.62 11.89
N VAL A 280 -5.24 13.77 12.30
CA VAL A 280 -4.27 14.10 13.35
C VAL A 280 -2.87 13.80 12.84
N LYS A 281 -1.98 14.80 12.94
CA LYS A 281 -0.57 14.70 12.58
C LYS A 281 0.27 14.67 13.85
N VAL A 282 1.06 13.62 14.02
CA VAL A 282 1.97 13.40 15.16
C VAL A 282 3.43 13.48 14.67
N PRO A 283 4.34 14.12 15.41
CA PRO A 283 5.77 14.16 15.09
C PRO A 283 6.46 12.79 15.22
N GLN A 284 7.42 12.52 14.35
CA GLN A 284 8.35 11.39 14.47
C GLN A 284 9.69 11.86 15.02
N PHE A 285 10.17 11.23 16.08
CA PHE A 285 11.46 11.54 16.70
C PHE A 285 12.51 10.43 16.49
N SER A 286 13.79 10.82 16.55
CA SER A 286 14.94 9.92 16.42
C SER A 286 15.81 9.86 17.69
N PHE A 287 15.24 10.12 18.87
CA PHE A 287 15.97 10.16 20.15
C PHE A 287 16.68 8.86 20.53
N SER A 288 16.28 7.72 19.97
CA SER A 288 16.97 6.42 20.16
C SER A 288 18.32 6.37 19.46
N ARG A 289 18.55 7.21 18.43
CA ARG A 289 19.82 7.31 17.69
C ARG A 289 20.77 8.36 18.26
N LEU A 290 20.30 9.19 19.19
CA LEU A 290 21.03 10.34 19.74
C LEU A 290 21.39 10.09 21.21
N THR A 291 22.49 9.37 21.43
CA THR A 291 22.98 9.05 22.78
C THR A 291 23.32 10.32 23.56
N GLY A 292 22.80 10.43 24.79
CA GLY A 292 23.03 11.59 25.66
C GLY A 292 22.17 12.83 25.37
N ALA A 293 21.33 12.79 24.33
CA ALA A 293 20.32 13.83 24.12
C ALA A 293 19.19 13.71 25.16
N ASP A 294 18.80 14.83 25.75
CA ASP A 294 17.58 14.90 26.58
C ASP A 294 16.35 14.78 25.69
N VAL A 295 15.39 13.98 26.13
CA VAL A 295 14.14 13.68 25.41
C VAL A 295 13.08 14.67 25.87
N MET A 296 13.30 15.95 25.55
CA MET A 296 12.44 17.06 25.95
C MET A 296 12.08 17.92 24.75
N LEU A 297 10.82 18.33 24.70
CA LEU A 297 10.32 19.25 23.69
C LEU A 297 10.45 20.69 24.19
N GLY A 298 10.80 21.59 23.28
CA GLY A 298 10.97 23.01 23.58
C GLY A 298 10.69 23.88 22.35
N VAL A 299 11.22 25.10 22.39
CA VAL A 299 11.03 26.09 21.33
C VAL A 299 11.88 25.83 20.08
N GLU A 300 12.84 24.91 20.17
CA GLU A 300 13.62 24.41 19.04
C GLU A 300 13.04 23.06 18.57
N MET A 301 13.02 22.86 17.25
CA MET A 301 12.52 21.65 16.64
C MET A 301 13.50 20.47 16.77
N ALA A 302 13.03 19.34 17.30
CA ALA A 302 13.78 18.10 17.45
C ALA A 302 13.28 16.95 16.57
N SER A 303 12.06 17.02 16.03
CA SER A 303 11.48 15.97 15.18
C SER A 303 12.20 15.83 13.83
N THR A 304 12.20 14.61 13.30
CA THR A 304 12.84 14.26 12.02
C THR A 304 11.82 13.95 10.92
N GLY A 305 10.55 13.73 11.29
CA GLY A 305 9.47 13.42 10.36
C GLY A 305 8.11 13.61 11.02
N GLU A 306 7.07 13.15 10.34
CA GLU A 306 5.68 13.24 10.79
C GLU A 306 4.86 12.08 10.24
N VAL A 307 3.80 11.73 10.97
CA VAL A 307 2.82 10.73 10.60
C VAL A 307 1.45 11.35 10.73
N ALA A 308 0.57 11.14 9.74
CA ALA A 308 -0.80 11.61 9.79
C ALA A 308 -1.77 10.45 9.57
N CYS A 309 -2.79 10.37 10.41
CA CYS A 309 -3.88 9.40 10.28
C CYS A 309 -5.24 10.09 10.37
N PHE A 310 -6.27 9.39 9.87
CA PHE A 310 -7.65 9.85 9.90
C PHE A 310 -8.47 9.06 10.92
N GLY A 311 -9.62 9.62 11.31
CA GLY A 311 -10.57 8.99 12.20
C GLY A 311 -11.89 9.74 12.20
N LYS A 312 -12.92 9.15 12.82
CA LYS A 312 -14.23 9.80 12.98
C LYS A 312 -14.15 11.00 13.92
N HIS A 313 -13.26 10.94 14.90
CA HIS A 313 -13.00 11.97 15.89
C HIS A 313 -11.50 12.00 16.24
N ARG A 314 -11.06 13.06 16.94
CA ARG A 314 -9.63 13.30 17.21
C ARG A 314 -8.96 12.16 17.99
N GLN A 315 -9.68 11.50 18.89
CA GLN A 315 -9.14 10.43 19.74
C GLN A 315 -8.76 9.20 18.89
N GLU A 316 -9.62 8.79 17.96
CA GLU A 316 -9.37 7.68 17.04
C GLU A 316 -8.19 7.99 16.11
N ALA A 317 -8.21 9.18 15.50
CA ALA A 317 -7.15 9.63 14.59
C ALA A 317 -5.80 9.76 15.32
N TYR A 318 -5.79 10.30 16.55
CA TYR A 318 -4.58 10.45 17.37
C TYR A 318 -3.99 9.10 17.74
N LEU A 319 -4.81 8.13 18.19
CA LEU A 319 -4.31 6.81 18.56
C LEU A 319 -3.71 6.07 17.36
N LYS A 320 -4.36 6.14 16.18
CA LYS A 320 -3.81 5.60 14.93
C LYS A 320 -2.49 6.27 14.55
N ALA A 321 -2.45 7.60 14.57
CA ALA A 321 -1.24 8.36 14.24
C ALA A 321 -0.08 8.02 15.19
N LEU A 322 -0.35 7.94 16.49
CA LEU A 322 0.63 7.60 17.51
C LEU A 322 1.16 6.17 17.31
N LEU A 323 0.28 5.19 17.11
CA LEU A 323 0.68 3.80 16.80
C LEU A 323 1.57 3.71 15.55
N SER A 324 1.23 4.48 14.51
CA SER A 324 2.00 4.52 13.26
C SER A 324 3.40 5.13 13.41
N THR A 325 3.70 5.84 14.50
CA THR A 325 5.09 6.27 14.83
C THR A 325 5.97 5.14 15.37
N GLY A 326 5.38 3.96 15.63
CA GLY A 326 6.00 2.85 16.36
C GLY A 326 5.71 2.85 17.87
N PHE A 327 4.82 3.72 18.34
CA PHE A 327 4.37 3.72 19.74
C PHE A 327 3.60 2.43 20.06
N VAL A 328 3.94 1.80 21.19
CA VAL A 328 3.27 0.57 21.65
C VAL A 328 2.30 0.90 22.77
N VAL A 329 1.05 0.45 22.67
CA VAL A 329 0.05 0.66 23.72
C VAL A 329 0.44 -0.14 24.98
N PRO A 330 0.36 0.45 26.20
CA PRO A 330 0.77 -0.23 27.41
C PRO A 330 -0.10 -1.46 27.71
N LYS A 331 0.53 -2.52 28.21
CA LYS A 331 -0.18 -3.75 28.62
C LYS A 331 -0.76 -3.65 30.03
N LYS A 332 0.04 -3.21 31.01
CA LYS A 332 -0.34 -3.19 32.43
C LYS A 332 0.36 -2.11 33.27
N ASN A 333 1.68 -2.19 33.44
CA ASN A 333 2.40 -1.30 34.34
C ASN A 333 2.73 0.06 33.70
N ILE A 334 2.36 1.17 34.36
CA ILE A 334 2.63 2.55 33.91
C ILE A 334 3.39 3.30 35.00
N LEU A 335 4.51 3.95 34.63
CA LEU A 335 5.27 4.82 35.52
C LEU A 335 4.85 6.28 35.36
N LEU A 336 4.43 6.91 36.46
CA LEU A 336 4.04 8.31 36.56
C LEU A 336 5.10 9.11 37.33
N SER A 337 5.79 10.00 36.64
CA SER A 337 6.76 10.93 37.23
C SER A 337 6.31 12.36 36.91
N ILE A 338 5.48 12.92 37.80
CA ILE A 338 4.80 14.20 37.56
C ILE A 338 5.33 15.26 38.53
N GLY A 339 5.95 16.30 37.97
CA GLY A 339 6.52 17.42 38.69
C GLY A 339 5.50 18.54 38.96
N GLY A 340 5.58 19.14 40.15
CA GLY A 340 4.75 20.29 40.55
C GLY A 340 3.32 19.91 40.97
N TYR A 341 2.69 20.74 41.79
CA TYR A 341 1.31 20.51 42.26
C TYR A 341 0.27 20.70 41.15
N HIS A 342 0.43 21.74 40.34
CA HIS A 342 -0.51 22.08 39.26
C HIS A 342 -0.69 20.94 38.25
N ALA A 343 0.40 20.34 37.76
CA ALA A 343 0.36 19.24 36.81
C ALA A 343 -0.29 17.98 37.41
N LYS A 344 -0.05 17.69 38.70
CA LYS A 344 -0.69 16.56 39.39
C LYS A 344 -2.21 16.78 39.51
N SER A 345 -2.63 18.00 39.83
CA SER A 345 -4.05 18.37 39.89
C SER A 345 -4.72 18.29 38.52
N GLU A 346 -4.06 18.77 37.46
CA GLU A 346 -4.62 18.69 36.10
C GLU A 346 -4.72 17.24 35.58
N MET A 347 -3.78 16.37 35.99
CA MET A 347 -3.78 14.96 35.60
C MET A 347 -4.71 14.08 36.43
N LEU A 348 -5.31 14.58 37.51
CA LEU A 348 -6.09 13.79 38.46
C LEU A 348 -7.16 12.92 37.79
N ARG A 349 -7.98 13.53 36.91
CA ARG A 349 -9.03 12.78 36.19
C ARG A 349 -8.45 11.73 35.25
N SER A 350 -7.35 12.03 34.56
CA SER A 350 -6.72 11.09 33.64
C SER A 350 -6.07 9.91 34.35
N VAL A 351 -5.44 10.14 35.51
CA VAL A 351 -4.88 9.04 36.31
C VAL A 351 -5.99 8.17 36.90
N GLN A 352 -7.12 8.76 37.31
CA GLN A 352 -8.30 7.98 37.69
C GLN A 352 -8.77 7.06 36.55
N LEU A 353 -8.86 7.55 35.32
CA LEU A 353 -9.24 6.73 34.16
C LEU A 353 -8.26 5.56 33.92
N LEU A 354 -6.96 5.77 34.15
CA LEU A 354 -5.99 4.67 34.06
C LEU A 354 -6.25 3.58 35.11
N GLN A 355 -6.60 3.98 36.34
CA GLN A 355 -6.99 3.02 37.39
C GLN A 355 -8.30 2.30 37.03
N ASP A 356 -9.29 3.03 36.50
CA ASP A 356 -10.59 2.47 36.07
C ASP A 356 -10.41 1.45 34.92
N MET A 357 -9.36 1.59 34.11
CA MET A 357 -8.97 0.64 33.06
C MET A 357 -8.09 -0.53 33.56
N ASN A 358 -7.93 -0.69 34.88
CA ASN A 358 -7.12 -1.74 35.53
C ASN A 358 -5.63 -1.73 35.15
N PHE A 359 -5.02 -0.54 34.99
CA PHE A 359 -3.57 -0.42 34.89
C PHE A 359 -2.91 -0.38 36.27
N ASP A 360 -1.75 -1.03 36.40
CA ASP A 360 -0.95 -0.98 37.62
C ASP A 360 -0.09 0.30 37.59
N LEU A 361 -0.38 1.23 38.51
CA LEU A 361 0.23 2.55 38.53
C LEU A 361 1.41 2.59 39.49
N PHE A 362 2.55 3.06 38.99
CA PHE A 362 3.77 3.28 39.74
C PHE A 362 4.13 4.76 39.69
N GLY A 363 4.75 5.31 40.72
CA GLY A 363 5.17 6.72 40.68
C GLY A 363 6.29 7.06 41.63
N SER A 364 6.93 8.20 41.39
CA SER A 364 7.88 8.76 42.35
C SER A 364 7.16 9.03 43.68
N LYS A 365 7.89 8.99 44.81
CA LYS A 365 7.33 9.16 46.16
C LYS A 365 6.31 10.30 46.25
N GLY A 366 6.70 11.52 45.85
CA GLY A 366 5.79 12.66 45.87
C GLY A 366 4.62 12.60 44.86
N THR A 367 4.72 11.81 43.79
CA THR A 367 3.59 11.56 42.86
C THR A 367 2.62 10.56 43.46
N ALA A 368 3.14 9.48 44.03
CA ALA A 368 2.36 8.44 44.70
C ALA A 368 1.59 9.00 45.89
N ASP A 369 2.24 9.76 46.77
CA ASP A 369 1.63 10.38 47.96
C ASP A 369 0.43 11.27 47.59
N TYR A 370 0.56 12.07 46.52
CA TYR A 370 -0.51 12.96 46.06
C TYR A 370 -1.73 12.20 45.57
N PHE A 371 -1.53 11.18 44.72
CA PHE A 371 -2.64 10.42 44.16
C PHE A 371 -3.28 9.49 45.20
N GLN A 372 -2.50 8.89 46.09
CA GLN A 372 -3.03 8.12 47.23
C GLN A 372 -3.93 8.98 48.13
N SER A 373 -3.52 10.23 48.40
CA SER A 373 -4.33 11.19 49.15
C SER A 373 -5.66 11.57 48.45
N ASN A 374 -5.77 11.30 47.15
CA ASN A 374 -6.97 11.50 46.34
C ASN A 374 -7.68 10.18 45.98
N ASN A 375 -7.46 9.11 46.77
CA ASN A 375 -8.07 7.78 46.60
C ASN A 375 -7.67 7.04 45.29
N ILE A 376 -6.48 7.32 44.76
CA ILE A 376 -5.92 6.62 43.60
C ILE A 376 -4.70 5.82 44.06
N HIS A 377 -4.74 4.51 43.86
CA HIS A 377 -3.67 3.60 44.26
C HIS A 377 -2.50 3.69 43.28
N VAL A 378 -1.41 4.33 43.73
CA VAL A 378 -0.13 4.42 43.02
C VAL A 378 0.96 3.85 43.91
N THR A 379 1.70 2.86 43.41
CA THR A 379 2.82 2.24 44.12
C THR A 379 4.05 3.13 44.04
N ALA A 380 4.61 3.51 45.19
CA ALA A 380 5.83 4.31 45.24
C ALA A 380 7.06 3.47 44.82
N VAL A 381 7.92 4.05 43.99
CA VAL A 381 9.19 3.44 43.54
C VAL A 381 10.37 4.36 43.87
N ASP A 382 11.50 3.75 44.26
CA ASP A 382 12.68 4.46 44.78
C ASP A 382 13.79 4.65 43.72
N TRP A 383 14.53 5.74 43.82
CA TRP A 383 15.63 6.09 42.90
C TRP A 383 16.99 5.78 43.53
N PRO A 384 17.83 4.93 42.92
CA PRO A 384 19.09 4.47 43.52
C PRO A 384 20.22 5.52 43.60
N PHE A 385 19.98 6.80 43.25
CA PHE A 385 21.03 7.82 43.13
C PHE A 385 20.73 9.13 43.89
N GLU A 386 19.79 9.15 44.83
CA GLU A 386 19.71 10.30 45.75
C GLU A 386 20.91 10.25 46.71
N GLU A 387 21.87 11.16 46.53
CA GLU A 387 22.94 11.42 47.50
C GLU A 387 22.33 12.06 48.75
N GLY A 388 21.82 11.21 49.64
CA GLY A 388 21.33 11.57 50.96
C GLY A 388 21.71 10.48 51.96
N THR A 389 22.53 10.85 52.95
CA THR A 389 22.95 10.12 54.16
C THR A 389 22.72 8.61 54.18
N SER A 390 23.83 7.89 54.23
CA SER A 390 24.05 6.44 54.34
C SER A 390 23.34 5.67 55.48
N ASP A 391 22.23 6.13 56.04
CA ASP A 391 21.61 5.54 57.23
C ASP A 391 20.07 5.42 57.23
N GLN A 392 19.40 5.51 56.08
CA GLN A 392 18.00 5.05 55.97
C GLN A 392 17.92 3.81 55.11
N LYS A 393 17.97 2.67 55.82
CA LYS A 393 17.67 1.31 55.37
C LYS A 393 16.67 1.29 54.22
N MET A 394 17.00 0.51 53.20
CA MET A 394 16.02 -0.19 52.37
C MET A 394 14.85 -0.63 53.27
N ALA A 395 13.69 0.01 53.13
CA ALA A 395 12.47 -0.58 53.63
C ALA A 395 12.35 -1.92 52.89
N ALA A 396 12.39 -3.02 53.66
CA ALA A 396 12.38 -4.37 53.15
C ALA A 396 11.19 -4.58 52.20
N GLY A 397 11.45 -4.60 50.88
CA GLY A 397 10.45 -4.90 49.84
C GLY A 397 10.29 -3.88 48.71
N THR A 398 10.84 -2.66 48.79
CA THR A 398 10.71 -1.67 47.69
C THR A 398 11.76 -1.89 46.59
N ARG A 399 11.31 -2.25 45.39
CA ARG A 399 12.15 -2.43 44.18
C ARG A 399 12.53 -1.09 43.57
N SER A 400 13.76 -0.97 43.05
CA SER A 400 14.25 0.28 42.47
C SER A 400 13.68 0.54 41.07
N VAL A 401 13.54 1.81 40.68
CA VAL A 401 13.07 2.18 39.32
C VAL A 401 13.96 1.57 38.24
N ALA A 402 15.27 1.48 38.49
CA ALA A 402 16.23 0.91 37.54
C ALA A 402 15.96 -0.58 37.26
N GLU A 403 15.65 -1.37 38.28
CA GLU A 403 15.29 -2.80 38.12
C GLU A 403 14.05 -2.97 37.23
N PHE A 404 13.02 -2.14 37.39
CA PHE A 404 11.83 -2.21 36.54
C PHE A 404 12.13 -1.89 35.07
N PHE A 405 13.06 -0.97 34.79
CA PHE A 405 13.50 -0.65 33.42
C PHE A 405 14.34 -1.80 32.82
N GLU A 406 15.30 -2.34 33.58
CA GLU A 406 16.16 -3.44 33.14
C GLU A 406 15.36 -4.71 32.84
N ASN A 407 14.36 -5.01 33.67
CA ASN A 407 13.46 -6.15 33.47
C ASN A 407 12.36 -5.88 32.42
N LYS A 408 12.29 -4.67 31.86
CA LYS A 408 11.24 -4.21 30.91
C LYS A 408 9.83 -4.40 31.45
N GLU A 409 9.64 -4.16 32.75
CA GLU A 409 8.36 -4.32 33.41
C GLU A 409 7.43 -3.12 33.21
N PHE A 410 7.98 -1.92 32.99
CA PHE A 410 7.18 -0.75 32.60
C PHE A 410 6.80 -0.80 31.12
N HIS A 411 5.53 -0.56 30.82
CA HIS A 411 5.01 -0.54 29.44
C HIS A 411 4.78 0.88 28.90
N LEU A 412 4.70 1.87 29.79
CA LEU A 412 4.59 3.29 29.44
C LEU A 412 5.19 4.13 30.56
N VAL A 413 5.87 5.20 30.18
CA VAL A 413 6.37 6.23 31.10
C VAL A 413 5.69 7.56 30.77
N ILE A 414 5.05 8.17 31.75
CA ILE A 414 4.56 9.55 31.69
C ILE A 414 5.47 10.39 32.59
N ASN A 415 6.31 11.22 31.97
CA ASN A 415 7.27 12.07 32.68
C ASN A 415 6.98 13.55 32.40
N LEU A 416 6.36 14.24 33.36
CA LEU A 416 6.01 15.66 33.25
C LEU A 416 6.96 16.49 34.13
N PRO A 417 8.02 17.10 33.59
CA PRO A 417 9.02 17.80 34.40
C PRO A 417 8.53 19.14 34.94
N ILE A 418 9.12 19.58 36.06
CA ILE A 418 8.92 20.93 36.61
C ILE A 418 9.62 21.93 35.69
N ARG A 419 8.86 22.74 34.96
CA ARG A 419 9.41 23.88 34.23
C ARG A 419 9.57 25.06 35.20
N GLY A 420 10.73 25.21 35.85
CA GLY A 420 10.93 26.35 36.76
C GLY A 420 12.12 26.39 37.73
N SER A 421 13.10 25.48 37.71
CA SER A 421 14.26 25.58 38.61
C SER A 421 15.58 25.61 37.85
N GLY A 422 16.10 26.82 37.64
CA GLY A 422 17.51 27.17 37.41
C GLY A 422 18.23 26.52 36.24
N ALA A 423 18.80 27.35 35.34
CA ALA A 423 19.84 27.01 34.38
C ALA A 423 19.80 25.55 33.89
N TYR A 424 19.01 25.27 32.84
CA TYR A 424 19.14 24.04 32.05
C TYR A 424 20.51 24.02 31.36
N ARG A 425 21.56 23.74 32.14
CA ARG A 425 22.87 23.34 31.63
C ARG A 425 22.71 21.93 31.09
N VAL A 426 22.82 21.78 29.78
CA VAL A 426 22.98 20.49 29.09
C VAL A 426 24.20 19.70 29.62
N SER A 427 25.03 20.29 30.49
CA SER A 427 26.27 19.68 30.99
C SER A 427 26.44 19.54 32.51
N ALA A 428 25.58 20.08 33.39
CA ALA A 428 25.96 20.18 34.82
C ALA A 428 25.17 19.35 35.84
N TYR A 429 23.91 18.95 35.62
CA TYR A 429 23.19 18.08 36.56
C TYR A 429 22.25 17.11 35.84
N ARG A 430 22.59 15.80 35.89
CA ARG A 430 21.71 14.72 35.40
C ARG A 430 20.56 14.51 36.39
N THR A 431 19.49 15.29 36.25
CA THR A 431 18.30 15.16 37.12
C THR A 431 17.70 13.75 37.05
N PRO A 432 17.00 13.27 38.11
CA PRO A 432 16.28 12.00 38.06
C PRO A 432 15.28 11.92 36.90
N GLY A 433 14.61 13.04 36.57
CA GLY A 433 13.70 13.14 35.42
C GLY A 433 14.40 12.90 34.08
N TYR A 434 15.57 13.51 33.86
CA TYR A 434 16.40 13.25 32.67
C TYR A 434 16.75 11.76 32.56
N LYS A 435 17.23 11.15 33.65
CA LYS A 435 17.59 9.73 33.68
C LYS A 435 16.38 8.85 33.34
N THR A 436 15.20 9.16 33.89
CA THR A 436 13.95 8.42 33.62
C THR A 436 13.61 8.41 32.12
N ARG A 437 13.61 9.59 31.49
CA ARG A 437 13.27 9.73 30.07
C ARG A 437 14.26 9.00 29.18
N ARG A 438 15.55 9.12 29.51
CA ARG A 438 16.62 8.47 28.76
C ARG A 438 16.52 6.94 28.86
N MET A 439 16.31 6.41 30.07
CA MET A 439 16.10 4.98 30.30
C MET A 439 14.86 4.45 29.57
N ALA A 440 13.76 5.22 29.51
CA ALA A 440 12.58 4.82 28.75
C ALA A 440 12.92 4.65 27.26
N VAL A 441 13.52 5.66 26.62
CA VAL A 441 13.85 5.59 25.19
C VAL A 441 14.92 4.53 24.90
N ASP A 442 15.95 4.40 25.74
CA ASP A 442 17.04 3.43 25.55
C ASP A 442 16.56 1.98 25.67
N ASN A 443 15.54 1.74 26.50
CA ASN A 443 14.92 0.41 26.64
C ASN A 443 13.75 0.18 25.66
N GLY A 444 13.46 1.12 24.77
CA GLY A 444 12.35 1.03 23.82
C GLY A 444 10.96 1.10 24.48
N ILE A 445 10.86 1.70 25.66
CA ILE A 445 9.61 1.88 26.38
C ILE A 445 8.97 3.21 25.93
N PRO A 446 7.69 3.21 25.52
CA PRO A 446 6.97 4.42 25.15
C PRO A 446 7.03 5.50 26.22
N LEU A 447 7.25 6.75 25.79
CA LEU A 447 7.42 7.91 26.67
C LEU A 447 6.50 9.05 26.23
N ILE A 448 5.77 9.64 27.18
CA ILE A 448 5.01 10.88 26.98
C ILE A 448 5.54 11.95 27.94
N THR A 449 5.88 13.12 27.39
CA THR A 449 6.49 14.23 28.15
C THR A 449 5.65 15.50 28.23
N ASP A 450 4.53 15.55 27.51
CA ASP A 450 3.58 16.67 27.53
C ASP A 450 2.25 16.28 28.20
N ILE A 451 1.72 17.21 29.00
CA ILE A 451 0.51 16.99 29.79
C ILE A 451 -0.74 16.87 28.92
N LYS A 452 -0.85 17.65 27.84
CA LYS A 452 -2.02 17.63 26.95
C LYS A 452 -2.02 16.36 26.10
N CYS A 453 -0.86 15.95 25.60
CA CYS A 453 -0.70 14.66 24.92
C CYS A 453 -1.01 13.48 25.83
N ALA A 454 -0.56 13.50 27.10
CA ALA A 454 -0.91 12.46 28.07
C ALA A 454 -2.43 12.36 28.30
N LYS A 455 -3.11 13.50 28.46
CA LYS A 455 -4.57 13.55 28.61
C LYS A 455 -5.29 12.98 27.38
N LEU A 456 -4.91 13.43 26.18
CA LEU A 456 -5.51 12.97 24.93
C LEU A 456 -5.26 11.47 24.70
N PHE A 457 -4.06 10.98 25.01
CA PHE A 457 -3.74 9.56 24.92
C PHE A 457 -4.62 8.70 25.84
N ILE A 458 -4.74 9.10 27.11
CA ILE A 458 -5.54 8.35 28.09
C ILE A 458 -7.03 8.39 27.71
N GLU A 459 -7.53 9.54 27.26
CA GLU A 459 -8.90 9.68 26.76
C GLU A 459 -9.15 8.81 25.52
N ALA A 460 -8.20 8.77 24.60
CA ALA A 460 -8.27 7.93 23.40
C ALA A 460 -8.25 6.44 23.74
N LEU A 461 -7.40 6.03 24.68
CA LEU A 461 -7.33 4.65 25.14
C LEU A 461 -8.63 4.20 25.80
N HIS A 462 -9.25 5.07 26.61
CA HIS A 462 -10.53 4.81 27.27
C HIS A 462 -11.70 4.74 26.28
N THR A 463 -11.73 5.61 25.27
CA THR A 463 -12.87 5.71 24.34
C THR A 463 -12.79 4.75 23.15
N VAL A 464 -11.60 4.56 22.58
CA VAL A 464 -11.37 3.76 21.36
C VAL A 464 -10.91 2.34 21.69
N GLY A 465 -10.27 2.15 22.84
CA GLY A 465 -9.63 0.89 23.23
C GLY A 465 -8.22 0.74 22.66
N ARG A 466 -7.62 -0.43 22.90
CA ARG A 466 -6.19 -0.69 22.56
C ARG A 466 -5.91 -0.82 21.07
N ARG A 467 -6.91 -1.20 20.28
CA ARG A 467 -6.79 -1.42 18.83
C ARG A 467 -7.84 -0.58 18.10
N PRO A 468 -7.48 0.58 17.54
CA PRO A 468 -8.44 1.39 16.79
C PRO A 468 -8.92 0.62 15.54
N PRO A 469 -10.23 0.69 15.21
CA PRO A 469 -10.76 0.05 14.02
C PRO A 469 -10.23 0.74 12.76
N VAL A 470 -10.04 -0.02 11.67
CA VAL A 470 -9.70 0.54 10.35
C VAL A 470 -10.99 0.64 9.52
N ASN A 471 -11.30 1.84 9.06
CA ASN A 471 -12.42 2.15 8.18
C ASN A 471 -11.87 2.67 6.85
N SER A 472 -11.97 1.85 5.80
CA SER A 472 -11.47 2.18 4.46
C SER A 472 -12.07 3.46 3.86
N GLN A 473 -13.25 3.89 4.28
CA GLN A 473 -13.86 5.13 3.79
C GLN A 473 -13.22 6.40 4.38
N ILE A 474 -12.61 6.28 5.56
CA ILE A 474 -12.00 7.41 6.29
C ILE A 474 -10.48 7.34 6.20
N ASP A 475 -9.93 6.14 6.40
CA ASP A 475 -8.49 5.89 6.56
C ASP A 475 -7.75 5.78 5.22
N CYS A 476 -8.45 5.46 4.12
CA CYS A 476 -7.84 5.38 2.79
C CYS A 476 -8.12 6.64 1.97
N VAL A 477 -7.05 7.25 1.45
CA VAL A 477 -7.14 8.34 0.47
C VAL A 477 -6.53 7.85 -0.84
N ALA A 478 -7.40 7.42 -1.76
CA ALA A 478 -7.02 7.10 -3.14
C ALA A 478 -7.20 8.34 -4.03
N SER A 479 -6.38 8.48 -5.07
CA SER A 479 -6.58 9.48 -6.14
C SER A 479 -7.72 9.13 -7.09
N ARG A 480 -8.36 7.97 -6.91
CA ARG A 480 -9.38 7.37 -7.78
C ARG A 480 -10.78 7.67 -7.25
N SER A 481 -11.76 7.90 -8.14
CA SER A 481 -13.16 8.08 -7.75
C SER A 481 -13.84 6.71 -7.75
N LEU A 482 -13.61 5.97 -6.67
CA LEU A 482 -14.17 4.63 -6.50
C LEU A 482 -15.64 4.70 -6.09
N LYS A 483 -16.50 4.03 -6.85
CA LYS A 483 -17.91 3.86 -6.54
C LYS A 483 -18.23 2.39 -6.37
N ARG A 484 -18.90 2.07 -5.27
CA ARG A 484 -19.43 0.72 -5.02
C ARG A 484 -20.80 0.55 -5.67
N LEU A 485 -20.95 -0.48 -6.50
CA LEU A 485 -22.20 -0.91 -7.13
C LEU A 485 -22.55 -2.34 -6.63
N PRO A 486 -23.83 -2.75 -6.61
CA PRO A 486 -24.18 -4.13 -6.27
C PRO A 486 -23.65 -5.12 -7.32
N GLY A 487 -23.66 -6.42 -7.00
CA GLY A 487 -23.35 -7.46 -7.97
C GLY A 487 -24.22 -7.38 -9.23
N LEU A 488 -23.61 -7.34 -10.41
CA LEU A 488 -24.32 -7.15 -11.68
C LEU A 488 -24.60 -8.50 -12.36
N ILE A 489 -25.67 -8.55 -13.16
CA ILE A 489 -26.24 -9.77 -13.73
C ILE A 489 -26.22 -9.68 -15.26
N ASP A 490 -25.68 -10.71 -15.92
CA ASP A 490 -25.70 -10.88 -17.39
C ASP A 490 -26.36 -12.21 -17.78
N ILE A 491 -26.65 -12.42 -19.06
CA ILE A 491 -27.43 -13.56 -19.55
C ILE A 491 -26.69 -14.26 -20.71
N HIS A 492 -25.68 -15.11 -20.45
CA HIS A 492 -25.09 -16.02 -21.47
C HIS A 492 -24.13 -17.15 -20.98
N GLU A 493 -23.61 -17.96 -21.93
CA GLU A 493 -22.98 -19.31 -21.87
C GLU A 493 -21.46 -19.41 -22.24
N ASP A 494 -20.69 -20.12 -21.38
CA ASP A 494 -19.47 -21.00 -21.52
C ASP A 494 -18.79 -21.04 -20.13
N TRP A 495 -18.79 -22.17 -19.42
CA TRP A 495 -18.60 -22.16 -17.98
C TRP A 495 -17.29 -21.58 -17.47
N TYR A 496 -16.16 -21.90 -18.11
CA TYR A 496 -14.86 -21.46 -17.60
C TYR A 496 -14.47 -20.08 -18.13
N SER A 497 -14.41 -19.92 -19.46
CA SER A 497 -13.93 -18.67 -20.06
C SER A 497 -14.95 -17.52 -19.96
N CYS A 498 -16.25 -17.80 -20.08
CA CYS A 498 -17.29 -16.76 -19.97
C CYS A 498 -17.40 -16.24 -18.54
N THR A 499 -17.38 -17.12 -17.52
CA THR A 499 -17.54 -16.66 -16.13
C THR A 499 -16.33 -15.85 -15.65
N ARG A 500 -15.12 -16.14 -16.14
CA ARG A 500 -13.94 -15.31 -15.92
C ARG A 500 -14.05 -13.94 -16.59
N ALA A 501 -14.48 -13.91 -17.85
CA ALA A 501 -14.74 -12.65 -18.56
C ALA A 501 -15.85 -11.83 -17.92
N ALA A 502 -16.90 -12.49 -17.42
CA ALA A 502 -17.98 -11.88 -16.65
C ALA A 502 -17.43 -11.24 -15.38
N LEU A 503 -16.62 -11.98 -14.62
CA LEU A 503 -16.00 -11.50 -13.40
C LEU A 503 -15.08 -10.29 -13.66
N ALA A 504 -14.24 -10.35 -14.69
CA ALA A 504 -13.39 -9.22 -15.10
C ALA A 504 -14.21 -7.99 -15.54
N GLY A 505 -15.38 -8.22 -16.16
CA GLY A 505 -16.34 -7.19 -16.55
C GLY A 505 -17.21 -6.65 -15.42
N GLY A 506 -17.08 -7.15 -14.19
CA GLY A 506 -17.90 -6.73 -13.04
C GLY A 506 -19.27 -7.40 -12.96
N ILE A 507 -19.48 -8.49 -13.69
CA ILE A 507 -20.69 -9.33 -13.64
C ILE A 507 -20.47 -10.46 -12.63
N THR A 508 -21.39 -10.59 -11.67
CA THR A 508 -21.32 -11.55 -10.56
C THR A 508 -22.38 -12.65 -10.66
N GLN A 509 -23.24 -12.61 -11.67
CA GLN A 509 -24.20 -13.67 -11.97
C GLN A 509 -24.48 -13.77 -13.47
N ILE A 510 -24.53 -14.99 -14.01
CA ILE A 510 -24.86 -15.25 -15.42
C ILE A 510 -26.09 -16.15 -15.59
N MET A 511 -26.78 -16.03 -16.73
CA MET A 511 -27.90 -16.91 -17.09
C MET A 511 -27.59 -17.63 -18.41
N ALA A 512 -27.27 -18.92 -18.34
CA ALA A 512 -26.85 -19.70 -19.49
C ALA A 512 -28.02 -20.07 -20.41
N MET A 513 -27.80 -19.91 -21.72
CA MET A 513 -28.77 -20.23 -22.75
C MET A 513 -28.80 -21.75 -23.01
N PRO A 514 -29.93 -22.30 -23.52
CA PRO A 514 -30.09 -23.74 -23.70
C PRO A 514 -29.61 -24.27 -25.06
N ASN A 515 -29.06 -23.41 -25.92
CA ASN A 515 -28.53 -23.77 -27.24
C ASN A 515 -27.12 -24.40 -27.18
N THR A 516 -26.86 -25.13 -26.10
CA THR A 516 -25.71 -26.00 -25.87
C THR A 516 -25.69 -27.17 -26.86
N SER A 517 -24.58 -27.90 -26.94
CA SER A 517 -24.50 -29.19 -27.66
C SER A 517 -24.08 -30.30 -26.69
N PRO A 518 -25.00 -31.19 -26.25
CA PRO A 518 -26.43 -31.29 -26.62
C PRO A 518 -27.29 -30.15 -26.03
N PRO A 519 -28.45 -29.81 -26.62
CA PRO A 519 -29.31 -28.72 -26.16
C PRO A 519 -30.03 -29.05 -24.85
N LEU A 520 -30.26 -28.03 -24.02
CA LEU A 520 -30.81 -28.15 -22.67
C LEU A 520 -32.34 -28.18 -22.68
N VAL A 521 -32.95 -29.34 -22.97
CA VAL A 521 -34.40 -29.47 -23.24
C VAL A 521 -35.12 -30.50 -22.37
N ASP A 522 -34.37 -31.26 -21.57
CA ASP A 522 -34.85 -32.36 -20.73
C ASP A 522 -34.06 -32.49 -19.41
N VAL A 523 -34.45 -33.43 -18.56
CA VAL A 523 -33.87 -33.62 -17.21
C VAL A 523 -32.41 -34.07 -17.28
N ASP A 524 -32.07 -34.96 -18.21
CA ASP A 524 -30.73 -35.53 -18.32
C ASP A 524 -29.70 -34.47 -18.76
N THR A 525 -30.07 -33.68 -19.79
CA THR A 525 -29.27 -32.54 -20.24
C THR A 525 -29.17 -31.48 -19.15
N TYR A 526 -30.21 -31.26 -18.36
CA TYR A 526 -30.19 -30.34 -17.21
C TYR A 526 -29.16 -30.74 -16.16
N GLN A 527 -29.18 -31.99 -15.73
CA GLN A 527 -28.24 -32.49 -14.73
C GLN A 527 -26.79 -32.46 -15.24
N LEU A 528 -26.57 -32.76 -16.52
CA LEU A 528 -25.26 -32.70 -17.14
C LEU A 528 -24.69 -31.28 -17.11
N VAL A 529 -25.48 -30.29 -17.54
CA VAL A 529 -25.06 -28.89 -17.59
C VAL A 529 -24.89 -28.29 -16.19
N ASP A 530 -25.79 -28.57 -15.24
CA ASP A 530 -25.63 -28.12 -13.84
C ASP A 530 -24.35 -28.68 -13.21
N LYS A 531 -24.03 -29.96 -13.48
CA LYS A 531 -22.79 -30.57 -13.01
C LYS A 531 -21.56 -29.84 -13.57
N MET A 532 -21.54 -29.54 -14.88
CA MET A 532 -20.43 -28.81 -15.50
C MET A 532 -20.31 -27.38 -14.97
N ALA A 533 -21.43 -26.68 -14.79
CA ALA A 533 -21.48 -25.34 -14.23
C ALA A 533 -20.93 -25.30 -12.80
N SER A 534 -21.40 -26.21 -11.94
CA SER A 534 -20.97 -26.30 -10.54
C SER A 534 -19.48 -26.56 -10.35
N GLN A 535 -18.81 -27.13 -11.36
CA GLN A 535 -17.38 -27.44 -11.31
C GLN A 535 -16.50 -26.30 -11.86
N ASN A 536 -17.02 -25.49 -12.80
CA ASN A 536 -16.19 -24.58 -13.60
C ASN A 536 -16.57 -23.10 -13.50
N ALA A 537 -17.77 -22.77 -13.02
CA ALA A 537 -18.22 -21.39 -12.92
C ALA A 537 -17.48 -20.62 -11.81
N VAL A 538 -17.06 -19.38 -12.09
CA VAL A 538 -16.45 -18.48 -11.07
C VAL A 538 -17.39 -17.37 -10.58
N VAL A 539 -18.65 -17.39 -11.02
CA VAL A 539 -19.73 -16.48 -10.60
C VAL A 539 -21.03 -17.29 -10.41
N ASP A 540 -22.04 -16.73 -9.73
CA ASP A 540 -23.33 -17.41 -9.58
C ASP A 540 -24.00 -17.63 -10.96
N TYR A 541 -24.81 -18.68 -11.12
CA TYR A 541 -25.39 -19.01 -12.42
C TYR A 541 -26.85 -19.48 -12.37
N GLY A 542 -27.57 -19.24 -13.46
CA GLY A 542 -28.90 -19.79 -13.75
C GLY A 542 -28.95 -20.51 -15.09
N LEU A 543 -29.85 -21.49 -15.22
CA LEU A 543 -30.01 -22.28 -16.43
C LEU A 543 -31.42 -22.07 -17.03
N TYR A 544 -31.50 -21.73 -18.30
CA TYR A 544 -32.77 -21.78 -19.04
C TYR A 544 -33.08 -23.18 -19.54
N ILE A 545 -34.37 -23.52 -19.70
CA ILE A 545 -34.77 -24.68 -20.50
C ILE A 545 -35.12 -24.22 -21.91
N GLY A 546 -34.69 -24.97 -22.92
CA GLY A 546 -35.06 -24.74 -24.31
C GLY A 546 -36.43 -25.33 -24.63
N ALA A 547 -37.28 -24.54 -25.29
CA ALA A 547 -38.57 -25.01 -25.78
C ALA A 547 -38.41 -25.79 -27.10
N THR A 548 -39.11 -26.91 -27.21
CA THR A 548 -39.28 -27.69 -28.45
C THR A 548 -40.76 -28.00 -28.65
N PRO A 549 -41.20 -28.40 -29.87
CA PRO A 549 -42.59 -28.77 -30.10
C PRO A 549 -43.10 -29.94 -29.22
N SER A 550 -42.20 -30.77 -28.69
CA SER A 550 -42.54 -32.01 -27.97
C SER A 550 -42.35 -31.94 -26.45
N ASN A 551 -41.74 -30.88 -25.88
CA ASN A 551 -41.41 -30.81 -24.45
C ASN A 551 -42.24 -29.86 -23.53
N PRO A 552 -43.47 -29.38 -23.83
CA PRO A 552 -44.20 -28.49 -22.92
C PRO A 552 -44.35 -29.00 -21.48
N LEU A 553 -44.61 -30.30 -21.31
CA LEU A 553 -44.78 -30.91 -19.97
C LEU A 553 -43.45 -31.05 -19.22
N VAL A 554 -42.38 -31.48 -19.91
CA VAL A 554 -41.03 -31.59 -19.33
C VAL A 554 -40.51 -30.21 -18.92
N ALA A 555 -40.73 -29.19 -19.76
CA ALA A 555 -40.39 -27.81 -19.43
C ALA A 555 -41.12 -27.34 -18.16
N PHE A 556 -42.41 -27.67 -18.01
CA PHE A 556 -43.17 -27.38 -16.79
C PHE A 556 -42.56 -28.06 -15.55
N GLU A 557 -42.19 -29.33 -15.64
CA GLU A 557 -41.55 -30.07 -14.53
C GLU A 557 -40.21 -29.47 -14.11
N LEU A 558 -39.43 -28.94 -15.06
CA LEU A 558 -38.14 -28.30 -14.80
C LEU A 558 -38.25 -26.83 -14.37
N ALA A 559 -39.43 -26.21 -14.45
CA ALA A 559 -39.63 -24.80 -14.10
C ALA A 559 -39.21 -24.42 -12.66
N PRO A 560 -39.37 -25.26 -11.62
CA PRO A 560 -38.91 -24.94 -10.27
C PRO A 560 -37.40 -24.78 -10.19
N VAL A 561 -36.63 -25.52 -10.98
CA VAL A 561 -35.16 -25.53 -10.97
C VAL A 561 -34.55 -24.63 -12.04
N SER A 562 -35.28 -24.28 -13.10
CA SER A 562 -34.81 -23.40 -14.16
C SER A 562 -35.03 -21.93 -13.87
N ALA A 563 -34.28 -21.07 -14.57
CA ALA A 563 -34.40 -19.63 -14.47
C ALA A 563 -35.51 -19.06 -15.37
N GLY A 564 -35.99 -19.87 -16.33
CA GLY A 564 -37.09 -19.56 -17.25
C GLY A 564 -37.12 -20.54 -18.43
N LEU A 565 -38.09 -20.32 -19.34
CA LEU A 565 -38.20 -21.05 -20.60
C LEU A 565 -37.70 -20.16 -21.75
N LYS A 566 -36.68 -20.57 -22.50
CA LYS A 566 -36.19 -19.87 -23.69
C LYS A 566 -36.82 -20.46 -24.95
N MET A 567 -37.39 -19.60 -25.78
CA MET A 567 -38.00 -19.94 -27.07
C MET A 567 -37.28 -19.21 -28.21
N TYR A 568 -36.91 -19.94 -29.27
CA TYR A 568 -36.32 -19.36 -30.48
C TYR A 568 -37.37 -19.31 -31.59
N LEU A 569 -37.87 -18.12 -31.91
CA LEU A 569 -38.99 -17.95 -32.87
C LEU A 569 -38.49 -17.65 -34.30
N ASN A 570 -37.20 -17.35 -34.43
CA ASN A 570 -36.54 -17.06 -35.70
C ASN A 570 -35.32 -17.99 -35.88
N GLN A 571 -34.79 -18.05 -37.11
CA GLN A 571 -33.64 -18.89 -37.42
C GLN A 571 -32.40 -18.40 -36.66
N THR A 572 -31.91 -19.21 -35.72
CA THR A 572 -30.60 -19.03 -35.06
C THR A 572 -29.65 -20.16 -35.47
N PHE A 573 -28.45 -20.19 -34.89
CA PHE A 573 -27.48 -21.27 -35.09
C PHE A 573 -27.90 -22.61 -34.43
N SER A 574 -29.00 -22.61 -33.66
CA SER A 574 -29.46 -23.76 -32.86
C SER A 574 -30.47 -24.67 -33.59
N THR A 575 -30.63 -25.90 -33.10
CA THR A 575 -31.69 -26.86 -33.53
C THR A 575 -33.05 -26.60 -32.85
N LEU A 576 -33.19 -25.54 -32.06
CA LEU A 576 -34.33 -25.28 -31.16
C LEU A 576 -35.39 -24.34 -31.73
N LYS A 577 -35.38 -24.08 -33.03
CA LYS A 577 -36.33 -23.16 -33.66
C LYS A 577 -37.77 -23.69 -33.55
N MET A 578 -38.70 -22.81 -33.20
CA MET A 578 -40.13 -23.09 -33.12
C MET A 578 -40.90 -22.36 -34.23
N ASP A 579 -41.30 -23.09 -35.28
CA ASP A 579 -41.97 -22.49 -36.45
C ASP A 579 -43.49 -22.30 -36.31
N SER A 580 -44.13 -22.95 -35.33
CA SER A 580 -45.60 -23.03 -35.21
C SER A 580 -46.12 -22.24 -34.01
N ILE A 581 -46.99 -21.25 -34.28
CA ILE A 581 -47.70 -20.49 -33.24
C ILE A 581 -48.51 -21.43 -32.32
N ALA A 582 -49.08 -22.51 -32.87
CA ALA A 582 -49.82 -23.48 -32.06
C ALA A 582 -48.92 -24.15 -31.02
N ASP A 583 -47.65 -24.40 -31.33
CA ASP A 583 -46.68 -24.94 -30.37
C ASP A 583 -46.22 -23.88 -29.37
N TRP A 584 -46.19 -22.60 -29.76
CA TRP A 584 -45.93 -21.51 -28.81
C TRP A 584 -47.04 -21.44 -27.76
N VAL A 585 -48.31 -21.49 -28.19
CA VAL A 585 -49.47 -21.45 -27.28
C VAL A 585 -49.42 -22.59 -26.26
N LYS A 586 -49.05 -23.81 -26.66
CA LYS A 586 -48.89 -24.95 -25.72
C LYS A 586 -47.92 -24.64 -24.59
N HIS A 587 -46.78 -24.03 -24.90
CA HIS A 587 -45.80 -23.62 -23.89
C HIS A 587 -46.30 -22.48 -23.00
N PHE A 588 -46.99 -21.49 -23.59
CA PHE A 588 -47.58 -20.39 -22.84
C PHE A 588 -48.68 -20.85 -21.87
N GLU A 589 -49.47 -21.86 -22.26
CA GLU A 589 -50.52 -22.45 -21.41
C GLU A 589 -49.94 -23.38 -20.35
N ALA A 590 -48.91 -24.18 -20.69
CA ALA A 590 -48.33 -25.16 -19.78
C ALA A 590 -47.35 -24.54 -18.77
N PHE A 591 -46.45 -23.65 -19.18
CA PHE A 591 -45.32 -23.20 -18.36
C PHE A 591 -45.76 -22.22 -17.24
N PRO A 592 -45.33 -22.42 -15.98
CA PRO A 592 -45.96 -21.79 -14.83
C PRO A 592 -45.69 -20.29 -14.75
N SER A 593 -46.65 -19.53 -14.21
CA SER A 593 -46.56 -18.07 -14.12
C SER A 593 -45.53 -17.53 -13.14
N SER A 594 -45.00 -18.38 -12.26
CA SER A 594 -43.90 -18.06 -11.36
C SER A 594 -42.55 -17.87 -12.08
N ARG A 595 -42.44 -18.30 -13.34
CA ARG A 595 -41.22 -18.18 -14.14
C ARG A 595 -41.48 -17.46 -15.49
N PRO A 596 -40.48 -16.73 -16.01
CA PRO A 596 -40.63 -16.01 -17.27
C PRO A 596 -40.50 -16.93 -18.49
N ILE A 597 -41.24 -16.59 -19.54
CA ILE A 597 -41.01 -17.08 -20.90
C ILE A 597 -40.18 -16.03 -21.62
N VAL A 598 -39.06 -16.46 -22.18
CA VAL A 598 -38.01 -15.61 -22.75
C VAL A 598 -37.90 -15.93 -24.23
N CYS A 599 -38.16 -14.97 -25.10
CA CYS A 599 -38.28 -15.19 -26.54
C CYS A 599 -37.19 -14.46 -27.30
N HIS A 600 -36.44 -15.20 -28.12
CA HIS A 600 -35.71 -14.62 -29.24
C HIS A 600 -36.71 -14.44 -30.39
N ALA A 601 -37.07 -13.19 -30.67
CA ALA A 601 -38.04 -12.81 -31.69
C ALA A 601 -37.54 -11.59 -32.47
N GLU A 602 -37.73 -11.60 -33.79
CA GLU A 602 -37.31 -10.53 -34.70
C GLU A 602 -38.48 -10.11 -35.59
N LYS A 603 -38.67 -8.79 -35.75
CA LYS A 603 -39.68 -8.19 -36.65
C LYS A 603 -41.10 -8.74 -36.42
N GLN A 604 -41.71 -9.41 -37.41
CA GLN A 604 -43.09 -9.86 -37.33
C GLN A 604 -43.35 -10.87 -36.20
N THR A 605 -42.33 -11.64 -35.80
CA THR A 605 -42.49 -12.62 -34.71
C THR A 605 -42.58 -11.94 -33.34
N VAL A 606 -42.03 -10.72 -33.18
CA VAL A 606 -42.23 -9.90 -31.98
C VAL A 606 -43.71 -9.54 -31.84
N ALA A 607 -44.34 -9.04 -32.91
CA ALA A 607 -45.77 -8.74 -32.88
C ALA A 607 -46.61 -10.00 -32.60
N ALA A 608 -46.26 -11.13 -33.22
CA ALA A 608 -46.98 -12.40 -33.03
C ALA A 608 -46.87 -12.92 -31.58
N VAL A 609 -45.67 -12.92 -30.98
CA VAL A 609 -45.50 -13.40 -29.61
C VAL A 609 -46.14 -12.48 -28.58
N LEU A 610 -46.15 -11.15 -28.81
CA LEU A 610 -46.87 -10.21 -27.95
C LEU A 610 -48.38 -10.47 -27.98
N CYS A 611 -48.95 -10.81 -29.15
CA CYS A 611 -50.35 -11.22 -29.25
C CYS A 611 -50.61 -12.53 -28.50
N VAL A 612 -49.74 -13.53 -28.63
CA VAL A 612 -49.86 -14.80 -27.88
C VAL A 612 -49.79 -14.57 -26.37
N ALA A 613 -48.84 -13.75 -25.91
CA ALA A 613 -48.71 -13.36 -24.51
C ALA A 613 -49.97 -12.69 -23.98
N GLN A 614 -50.56 -11.78 -24.77
CA GLN A 614 -51.81 -11.12 -24.41
C GLN A 614 -53.01 -12.07 -24.40
N MET A 615 -53.11 -12.99 -25.37
CA MET A 615 -54.19 -13.97 -25.45
C MET A 615 -54.18 -14.96 -24.28
N THR A 616 -52.99 -15.36 -23.83
CA THR A 616 -52.79 -16.31 -22.75
C THR A 616 -52.65 -15.64 -21.37
N GLY A 617 -52.57 -14.30 -21.32
CA GLY A 617 -52.36 -13.54 -20.09
C GLY A 617 -50.99 -13.78 -19.45
N ARG A 618 -50.00 -14.26 -20.21
CA ARG A 618 -48.66 -14.59 -19.70
C ARG A 618 -47.69 -13.46 -19.93
N ALA A 619 -46.79 -13.27 -18.96
CA ALA A 619 -45.68 -12.35 -19.12
C ALA A 619 -44.64 -12.92 -20.09
N VAL A 620 -44.07 -12.07 -20.94
CA VAL A 620 -43.03 -12.45 -21.90
C VAL A 620 -41.85 -11.48 -21.82
N HIS A 621 -40.64 -12.00 -21.91
CA HIS A 621 -39.41 -11.23 -22.03
C HIS A 621 -38.87 -11.34 -23.46
N ILE A 622 -38.70 -10.22 -24.16
CA ILE A 622 -38.17 -10.16 -25.53
C ILE A 622 -36.65 -9.94 -25.47
N CYS A 623 -35.90 -10.91 -26.00
CA CYS A 623 -34.45 -10.87 -26.04
C CYS A 623 -33.92 -10.04 -27.21
N HIS A 624 -32.78 -9.39 -26.99
CA HIS A 624 -31.93 -8.77 -28.01
C HIS A 624 -32.69 -7.79 -28.93
N VAL A 625 -33.58 -6.95 -28.40
CA VAL A 625 -34.30 -5.95 -29.21
C VAL A 625 -33.27 -5.06 -29.93
N SER A 626 -33.38 -5.00 -31.26
CA SER A 626 -32.28 -4.50 -32.10
C SER A 626 -32.68 -3.37 -33.04
N SER A 627 -33.98 -3.20 -33.33
CA SER A 627 -34.47 -2.24 -34.31
C SER A 627 -35.51 -1.26 -33.75
N ALA A 628 -35.72 -0.16 -34.46
CA ALA A 628 -36.74 0.84 -34.16
C ALA A 628 -38.14 0.22 -34.17
N GLU A 629 -38.46 -0.63 -35.16
CA GLU A 629 -39.77 -1.29 -35.25
C GLU A 629 -40.07 -2.11 -33.98
N GLU A 630 -39.11 -2.90 -33.52
CA GLU A 630 -39.26 -3.79 -32.38
C GLU A 630 -39.43 -3.03 -31.06
N ILE A 631 -38.61 -2.00 -30.80
CA ILE A 631 -38.72 -1.23 -29.56
C ILE A 631 -40.01 -0.42 -29.51
N LEU A 632 -40.51 0.07 -30.66
CA LEU A 632 -41.79 0.76 -30.76
C LEU A 632 -42.97 -0.19 -30.47
N LEU A 633 -42.90 -1.44 -30.95
CA LEU A 633 -43.90 -2.47 -30.62
C LEU A 633 -43.92 -2.79 -29.12
N VAL A 634 -42.74 -2.99 -28.51
CA VAL A 634 -42.63 -3.23 -27.06
C VAL A 634 -43.15 -2.04 -26.26
N ARG A 635 -42.77 -0.81 -26.63
CA ARG A 635 -43.27 0.42 -26.02
C ARG A 635 -44.79 0.49 -26.06
N ASP A 636 -45.38 0.26 -27.22
CA ASP A 636 -46.83 0.38 -27.41
C ASP A 636 -47.57 -0.72 -26.65
N ALA A 637 -47.00 -1.93 -26.55
CA ALA A 637 -47.52 -3.00 -25.69
C ALA A 637 -47.44 -2.62 -24.19
N LYS A 638 -46.32 -2.07 -23.72
CA LYS A 638 -46.18 -1.59 -22.33
C LYS A 638 -47.15 -0.47 -21.99
N ARG A 639 -47.37 0.48 -22.91
CA ARG A 639 -48.35 1.57 -22.74
C ARG A 639 -49.78 1.06 -22.65
N LYS A 640 -50.10 -0.06 -23.29
CA LYS A 640 -51.38 -0.76 -23.18
C LYS A 640 -51.49 -1.62 -21.91
N GLY A 641 -50.46 -1.68 -21.08
CA GLY A 641 -50.43 -2.47 -19.84
C GLY A 641 -50.18 -3.95 -20.06
N TRP A 642 -49.68 -4.36 -21.23
CA TRP A 642 -49.35 -5.77 -21.48
C TRP A 642 -48.12 -6.17 -20.65
N PRO A 643 -48.07 -7.40 -20.11
CA PRO A 643 -46.98 -7.88 -19.25
C PRO A 643 -45.74 -8.25 -20.07
N VAL A 644 -45.16 -7.30 -20.80
CA VAL A 644 -43.95 -7.47 -21.60
C VAL A 644 -42.76 -6.81 -20.93
N THR A 645 -41.62 -7.49 -20.97
CA THR A 645 -40.31 -6.91 -20.67
C THR A 645 -39.35 -7.14 -21.84
N CYS A 646 -38.26 -6.38 -21.92
CA CYS A 646 -37.25 -6.58 -22.94
C CYS A 646 -35.84 -6.23 -22.46
N GLU A 647 -34.87 -6.75 -23.19
CA GLU A 647 -33.45 -6.41 -23.06
C GLU A 647 -32.88 -5.91 -24.38
N VAL A 648 -31.80 -5.14 -24.29
CA VAL A 648 -31.02 -4.66 -25.43
C VAL A 648 -29.54 -4.95 -25.19
N CYS A 649 -28.85 -5.37 -26.25
CA CYS A 649 -27.44 -5.67 -26.17
C CYS A 649 -26.54 -4.43 -26.39
N PRO A 650 -25.38 -4.33 -25.71
CA PRO A 650 -24.47 -3.21 -25.91
C PRO A 650 -24.05 -3.02 -27.37
N HIS A 651 -23.86 -4.08 -28.14
CA HIS A 651 -23.50 -3.95 -29.56
C HIS A 651 -24.59 -3.25 -30.38
N HIS A 652 -25.87 -3.37 -30.02
CA HIS A 652 -26.96 -2.61 -30.66
C HIS A 652 -27.04 -1.15 -30.20
N LEU A 653 -26.42 -0.80 -29.07
CA LEU A 653 -26.38 0.58 -28.55
C LEU A 653 -25.15 1.35 -29.00
N PHE A 654 -24.04 0.66 -29.26
CA PHE A 654 -22.75 1.28 -29.54
C PHE A 654 -22.23 1.04 -30.96
N LEU A 655 -22.69 0.01 -31.67
CA LEU A 655 -22.23 -0.33 -33.02
C LEU A 655 -23.38 -0.27 -34.05
N THR A 656 -23.04 -0.09 -35.32
CA THR A 656 -23.92 -0.19 -36.49
C THR A 656 -23.32 -1.13 -37.54
N GLU A 657 -24.05 -1.39 -38.62
CA GLU A 657 -23.55 -2.21 -39.73
C GLU A 657 -22.30 -1.66 -40.45
N GLU A 658 -21.98 -0.38 -40.25
CA GLU A 658 -20.83 0.31 -40.84
C GLU A 658 -19.54 0.16 -40.01
N ASP A 659 -19.66 -0.20 -38.73
CA ASP A 659 -18.52 -0.24 -37.80
C ASP A 659 -17.65 -1.50 -37.92
N LEU A 660 -18.18 -2.58 -38.54
CA LEU A 660 -17.51 -3.87 -38.64
C LEU A 660 -17.50 -4.41 -40.08
N PRO A 661 -16.43 -5.10 -40.52
CA PRO A 661 -16.34 -5.63 -41.87
C PRO A 661 -17.34 -6.80 -42.12
N PRO A 662 -17.71 -7.05 -43.39
CA PRO A 662 -18.51 -8.22 -43.77
C PRO A 662 -17.90 -9.54 -43.26
N GLY A 663 -18.73 -10.49 -42.84
CA GLY A 663 -18.30 -11.72 -42.16
C GLY A 663 -18.15 -11.54 -40.64
N VAL A 664 -17.23 -10.66 -40.21
CA VAL A 664 -17.00 -10.38 -38.78
C VAL A 664 -18.26 -9.81 -38.10
N ARG A 665 -19.01 -8.96 -38.81
CA ARG A 665 -20.26 -8.34 -38.32
C ARG A 665 -21.45 -9.30 -38.14
N GLU A 666 -21.27 -10.60 -38.39
CA GLU A 666 -22.36 -11.57 -38.35
C GLU A 666 -22.88 -11.79 -36.91
N VAL A 667 -24.12 -11.41 -36.63
CA VAL A 667 -24.81 -11.58 -35.34
C VAL A 667 -26.31 -11.75 -35.56
N ARG A 668 -27.03 -12.32 -34.60
CA ARG A 668 -28.49 -12.48 -34.63
C ARG A 668 -29.09 -11.99 -33.30
N PRO A 669 -29.90 -10.93 -33.29
CA PRO A 669 -30.32 -10.11 -34.44
C PRO A 669 -29.15 -9.36 -35.10
N ARG A 670 -29.28 -9.01 -36.39
CA ARG A 670 -28.19 -8.34 -37.13
C ARG A 670 -27.97 -6.93 -36.60
N LEU A 671 -26.74 -6.43 -36.72
CA LEU A 671 -26.45 -5.02 -36.45
C LEU A 671 -27.34 -4.13 -37.33
N ALA A 672 -27.95 -3.14 -36.70
CA ALA A 672 -28.98 -2.32 -37.28
C ALA A 672 -28.41 -0.97 -37.78
N THR A 673 -29.27 -0.16 -38.38
CA THR A 673 -28.90 1.16 -38.91
C THR A 673 -28.63 2.17 -37.79
N ILE A 674 -28.10 3.35 -38.13
CA ILE A 674 -27.89 4.41 -37.14
C ILE A 674 -29.22 4.93 -36.58
N GLU A 675 -30.28 4.93 -37.39
CA GLU A 675 -31.64 5.29 -37.01
C GLU A 675 -32.19 4.32 -35.95
N ASP A 676 -31.99 3.01 -36.16
CA ASP A 676 -32.39 1.98 -35.21
C ASP A 676 -31.68 2.15 -33.86
N ARG A 677 -30.35 2.34 -33.88
CA ARG A 677 -29.56 2.59 -32.66
C ARG A 677 -30.06 3.82 -31.90
N ASN A 678 -30.36 4.90 -32.61
CA ASN A 678 -30.88 6.12 -31.98
C ASN A 678 -32.26 5.89 -31.38
N ALA A 679 -33.14 5.14 -32.06
CA ALA A 679 -34.45 4.78 -31.52
C ALA A 679 -34.35 3.98 -30.21
N LEU A 680 -33.36 3.09 -30.08
CA LEU A 680 -33.10 2.37 -28.82
C LEU A 680 -32.70 3.34 -27.69
N TRP A 681 -31.80 4.29 -27.95
CA TRP A 681 -31.40 5.32 -26.97
C TRP A 681 -32.56 6.25 -26.57
N GLU A 682 -33.40 6.65 -27.53
CA GLU A 682 -34.55 7.52 -27.28
C GLU A 682 -35.65 6.82 -26.47
N ASN A 683 -35.75 5.49 -26.57
CA ASN A 683 -36.77 4.68 -25.87
C ASN A 683 -36.18 3.91 -24.67
N LEU A 684 -35.08 4.38 -24.09
CA LEU A 684 -34.37 3.72 -22.99
C LEU A 684 -35.26 3.43 -21.77
N GLU A 685 -36.27 4.26 -21.51
CA GLU A 685 -37.24 4.07 -20.42
C GLU A 685 -38.05 2.76 -20.57
N PHE A 686 -38.21 2.25 -21.79
CA PHE A 686 -38.92 1.01 -22.10
C PHE A 686 -38.00 -0.21 -22.16
N ILE A 687 -36.68 -0.05 -21.96
CA ILE A 687 -35.71 -1.15 -21.90
C ILE A 687 -35.51 -1.53 -20.43
N ASP A 688 -35.79 -2.79 -20.07
CA ASP A 688 -35.75 -3.24 -18.66
C ASP A 688 -34.38 -3.77 -18.25
N CYS A 689 -33.67 -4.42 -19.18
CA CYS A 689 -32.37 -5.07 -18.92
C CYS A 689 -31.34 -4.74 -20.00
N PHE A 690 -30.06 -4.83 -19.65
CA PHE A 690 -28.99 -4.99 -20.63
C PHE A 690 -28.45 -6.42 -20.54
N ALA A 691 -28.18 -7.03 -21.68
CA ALA A 691 -27.63 -8.38 -21.77
C ALA A 691 -26.63 -8.45 -22.93
N THR A 692 -25.55 -9.21 -22.80
CA THR A 692 -24.46 -9.13 -23.79
C THR A 692 -24.65 -9.98 -25.04
N ASP A 693 -25.45 -11.04 -24.98
CA ASP A 693 -25.50 -12.12 -25.98
C ASP A 693 -24.08 -12.64 -26.31
N HIS A 694 -23.29 -12.90 -25.26
CA HIS A 694 -21.86 -13.18 -25.36
C HIS A 694 -21.55 -14.50 -26.08
N ALA A 695 -21.24 -14.46 -27.37
CA ALA A 695 -20.79 -15.63 -28.12
C ALA A 695 -19.27 -15.58 -28.37
N PRO A 696 -18.46 -16.38 -27.64
CA PRO A 696 -16.99 -16.32 -27.70
C PRO A 696 -16.42 -17.10 -28.91
N HIS A 697 -16.80 -16.71 -30.13
CA HIS A 697 -16.21 -17.23 -31.35
C HIS A 697 -14.85 -16.58 -31.62
N THR A 698 -13.86 -17.39 -31.97
CA THR A 698 -12.50 -16.94 -32.29
C THR A 698 -12.49 -16.09 -33.56
N TRP A 699 -11.48 -15.23 -33.70
CA TRP A 699 -11.33 -14.40 -34.90
C TRP A 699 -11.26 -15.25 -36.19
N ALA A 700 -10.60 -16.42 -36.13
CA ALA A 700 -10.49 -17.33 -37.26
C ALA A 700 -11.85 -17.87 -37.71
N GLU A 701 -12.74 -18.23 -36.78
CA GLU A 701 -14.10 -18.68 -37.09
C GLU A 701 -14.94 -17.57 -37.72
N LYS A 702 -14.77 -16.32 -37.27
CA LYS A 702 -15.52 -15.15 -37.77
C LYS A 702 -15.07 -14.65 -39.13
N ASN A 703 -13.81 -14.90 -39.48
CA ASN A 703 -13.22 -14.45 -40.74
C ASN A 703 -13.42 -15.44 -41.89
N ASP A 704 -14.12 -16.56 -41.67
CA ASP A 704 -14.53 -17.49 -42.73
C ASP A 704 -15.75 -16.93 -43.50
N PRO A 705 -15.61 -16.55 -44.79
CA PRO A 705 -16.68 -15.91 -45.56
C PRO A 705 -17.92 -16.79 -45.77
N ASP A 706 -17.75 -18.12 -45.72
CA ASP A 706 -18.82 -19.09 -46.03
C ASP A 706 -19.46 -19.69 -44.77
N LYS A 707 -18.83 -19.54 -43.59
CA LYS A 707 -19.24 -20.23 -42.34
C LYS A 707 -19.18 -19.39 -41.06
N ALA A 708 -19.05 -18.07 -41.13
CA ALA A 708 -18.96 -17.21 -39.95
C ALA A 708 -20.15 -17.44 -38.96
N PRO A 709 -19.88 -17.84 -37.71
CA PRO A 709 -20.93 -18.04 -36.72
C PRO A 709 -21.47 -16.71 -36.18
N PRO A 710 -22.77 -16.61 -35.85
CA PRO A 710 -23.36 -15.40 -35.32
C PRO A 710 -22.98 -15.15 -33.85
N GLY A 711 -22.74 -13.88 -33.50
CA GLY A 711 -22.55 -13.43 -32.11
C GLY A 711 -21.18 -12.82 -31.83
N PHE A 712 -21.04 -12.20 -30.64
CA PHE A 712 -19.87 -11.42 -30.25
C PHE A 712 -19.35 -11.69 -28.83
N PRO A 713 -18.03 -11.66 -28.60
CA PRO A 713 -17.46 -11.62 -27.26
C PRO A 713 -17.56 -10.20 -26.64
N GLY A 714 -18.55 -9.98 -25.77
CA GLY A 714 -18.81 -8.65 -25.17
C GLY A 714 -18.91 -8.50 -23.65
N VAL A 715 -19.00 -9.59 -22.87
CA VAL A 715 -19.36 -9.52 -21.44
C VAL A 715 -18.39 -8.71 -20.58
N GLU A 716 -17.09 -8.83 -20.84
CA GLU A 716 -16.03 -8.11 -20.10
C GLU A 716 -16.12 -6.58 -20.26
N TYR A 717 -16.66 -6.11 -21.38
CA TYR A 717 -16.62 -4.70 -21.78
C TYR A 717 -17.96 -3.97 -21.66
N MET A 718 -19.04 -4.66 -21.28
CA MET A 718 -20.37 -4.05 -21.13
C MET A 718 -20.37 -2.90 -20.11
N VAL A 719 -19.85 -3.12 -18.91
CA VAL A 719 -19.88 -2.12 -17.83
C VAL A 719 -19.04 -0.88 -18.19
N PRO A 720 -17.80 -0.99 -18.70
CA PRO A 720 -17.05 0.17 -19.20
C PRO A 720 -17.78 0.99 -20.29
N LEU A 721 -18.44 0.34 -21.25
CA LEU A 721 -19.23 1.01 -22.29
C LEU A 721 -20.40 1.80 -21.68
N LEU A 722 -21.14 1.18 -20.76
CA LEU A 722 -22.28 1.81 -20.10
C LEU A 722 -21.85 2.92 -19.13
N LEU A 723 -20.73 2.77 -18.42
CA LEU A 723 -20.14 3.85 -17.60
C LEU A 723 -19.70 5.03 -18.45
N THR A 724 -19.23 4.78 -19.68
CA THR A 724 -18.93 5.84 -20.64
C THR A 724 -20.20 6.63 -20.98
N ALA A 725 -21.32 5.94 -21.25
CA ALA A 725 -22.62 6.59 -21.45
C ALA A 725 -23.09 7.37 -20.20
N VAL A 726 -22.75 6.91 -18.99
CA VAL A 726 -22.98 7.67 -17.75
C VAL A 726 -22.17 8.95 -17.69
N SER A 727 -20.88 8.88 -18.03
CA SER A 727 -19.99 10.06 -18.06
C SER A 727 -20.44 11.11 -19.08
N GLN A 728 -21.07 10.68 -20.18
CA GLN A 728 -21.62 11.52 -21.24
C GLN A 728 -23.03 12.06 -20.92
N GLY A 729 -23.65 11.64 -19.81
CA GLY A 729 -24.99 12.04 -19.41
C GLY A 729 -26.14 11.37 -20.18
N LYS A 730 -25.86 10.35 -21.00
CA LYS A 730 -26.89 9.57 -21.71
C LYS A 730 -27.61 8.57 -20.80
N LEU A 731 -26.94 8.11 -19.75
CA LEU A 731 -27.42 7.16 -18.76
C LEU A 731 -27.12 7.70 -17.36
N THR A 732 -27.97 7.43 -16.38
CA THR A 732 -27.61 7.68 -14.97
C THR A 732 -27.08 6.41 -14.32
N LEU A 733 -26.22 6.55 -13.30
CA LEU A 733 -25.72 5.39 -12.55
C LEU A 733 -26.87 4.56 -11.94
N ARG A 734 -27.96 5.23 -11.53
CA ARG A 734 -29.15 4.55 -11.03
C ARG A 734 -29.82 3.69 -12.10
N GLN A 735 -30.01 4.23 -13.30
CA GLN A 735 -30.59 3.50 -14.43
C GLN A 735 -29.74 2.31 -14.87
N LEU A 736 -28.40 2.42 -14.79
CA LEU A 736 -27.47 1.32 -15.02
C LEU A 736 -27.69 0.19 -14.01
N VAL A 737 -27.69 0.52 -12.71
CA VAL A 737 -27.90 -0.47 -11.63
C VAL A 737 -29.30 -1.08 -11.70
N ASP A 738 -30.33 -0.30 -12.01
CA ASP A 738 -31.69 -0.83 -12.18
C ASP A 738 -31.73 -1.89 -13.29
N ARG A 739 -31.06 -1.66 -14.43
CA ARG A 739 -31.07 -2.56 -15.60
C ARG A 739 -30.13 -3.76 -15.51
N LEU A 740 -29.10 -3.69 -14.67
CA LEU A 740 -28.13 -4.79 -14.48
C LEU A 740 -28.26 -5.53 -13.16
N HIS A 741 -29.10 -5.06 -12.22
CA HIS A 741 -29.27 -5.71 -10.92
C HIS A 741 -30.75 -5.85 -10.53
N TYR A 742 -31.46 -4.74 -10.30
CA TYR A 742 -32.81 -4.80 -9.72
C TYR A 742 -33.86 -5.37 -10.68
N ASN A 743 -33.87 -4.95 -11.94
CA ASN A 743 -34.82 -5.41 -12.94
C ASN A 743 -34.61 -6.89 -13.31
N PRO A 744 -33.40 -7.36 -13.64
CA PRO A 744 -33.16 -8.78 -13.86
C PRO A 744 -33.58 -9.63 -12.65
N LYS A 745 -33.21 -9.20 -11.43
CA LYS A 745 -33.60 -9.90 -10.20
C LYS A 745 -35.12 -10.05 -10.07
N LYS A 746 -35.87 -8.98 -10.38
CA LYS A 746 -37.35 -8.99 -10.34
C LYS A 746 -37.96 -9.83 -11.44
N ILE A 747 -37.45 -9.74 -12.68
CA ILE A 747 -38.01 -10.41 -13.86
C ILE A 747 -37.80 -11.93 -13.78
N PHE A 748 -36.61 -12.36 -13.36
CA PHE A 748 -36.21 -13.77 -13.33
C PHE A 748 -36.36 -14.42 -11.95
N GLY A 749 -36.79 -13.66 -10.93
CA GLY A 749 -36.99 -14.17 -9.57
C GLY A 749 -35.70 -14.62 -8.90
N LEU A 750 -34.62 -13.83 -9.04
CA LEU A 750 -33.28 -14.21 -8.60
C LEU A 750 -33.09 -13.94 -7.09
N PRO A 751 -32.34 -14.80 -6.36
CA PRO A 751 -32.05 -14.60 -4.95
C PRO A 751 -31.10 -13.40 -4.72
N ASP A 752 -31.01 -12.95 -3.47
CA ASP A 752 -29.98 -11.99 -3.05
C ASP A 752 -28.59 -12.66 -3.02
N GLN A 753 -27.58 -11.91 -3.46
CA GLN A 753 -26.17 -12.25 -3.29
C GLN A 753 -25.63 -11.49 -2.05
N PRO A 754 -25.58 -12.11 -0.86
CA PRO A 754 -25.10 -11.43 0.35
C PRO A 754 -23.63 -11.03 0.18
N ASP A 755 -23.25 -9.85 0.69
CA ASP A 755 -21.87 -9.34 0.67
C ASP A 755 -21.18 -9.35 -0.72
N THR A 756 -21.97 -9.26 -1.79
CA THR A 756 -21.49 -9.20 -3.18
C THR A 756 -21.63 -7.78 -3.75
N TYR A 757 -20.53 -7.23 -4.26
CA TYR A 757 -20.49 -5.89 -4.86
C TYR A 757 -19.29 -5.72 -5.78
N ILE A 758 -19.34 -4.70 -6.64
CA ILE A 758 -18.19 -4.28 -7.46
C ILE A 758 -17.76 -2.86 -7.07
N GLU A 759 -16.48 -2.57 -7.26
CA GLU A 759 -15.92 -1.22 -7.15
C GLU A 759 -15.39 -0.78 -8.51
N VAL A 760 -15.92 0.34 -8.99
CA VAL A 760 -15.56 0.94 -10.29
C VAL A 760 -14.87 2.28 -10.09
N ASP A 761 -13.80 2.54 -10.82
CA ASP A 761 -13.21 3.88 -10.92
C ASP A 761 -13.90 4.64 -12.04
N LEU A 762 -14.65 5.68 -11.68
CA LEU A 762 -15.43 6.48 -12.64
C LEU A 762 -14.57 7.43 -13.49
N ASN A 763 -13.32 7.67 -13.08
CA ASN A 763 -12.45 8.65 -13.73
C ASN A 763 -11.38 8.01 -14.62
N ASP A 764 -11.22 6.68 -14.57
CA ASP A 764 -10.21 5.98 -15.36
C ASP A 764 -10.60 5.98 -16.84
N GLU A 765 -9.73 6.55 -17.68
CA GLU A 765 -9.89 6.63 -19.13
C GLU A 765 -8.91 5.68 -19.80
N TRP A 766 -9.42 4.78 -20.62
CA TRP A 766 -8.61 3.74 -21.27
C TRP A 766 -9.22 3.32 -22.61
N VAL A 767 -8.42 2.61 -23.41
CA VAL A 767 -8.83 2.09 -24.71
C VAL A 767 -9.03 0.59 -24.57
N ILE A 768 -10.15 0.08 -25.07
CA ILE A 768 -10.41 -1.36 -25.12
C ILE A 768 -9.35 -2.01 -26.02
N PRO A 769 -8.58 -3.00 -25.53
CA PRO A 769 -7.45 -3.56 -26.25
C PRO A 769 -7.88 -4.35 -27.49
N GLU A 770 -7.02 -4.34 -28.53
CA GLU A 770 -7.25 -5.11 -29.77
C GLU A 770 -7.10 -6.62 -29.60
N SER A 771 -6.31 -7.05 -28.62
CA SER A 771 -6.10 -8.46 -28.30
C SER A 771 -5.98 -8.65 -26.78
N GLY A 772 -6.46 -9.79 -26.28
CA GLY A 772 -6.47 -10.12 -24.85
C GLY A 772 -7.88 -10.32 -24.30
N GLY A 773 -8.06 -10.04 -23.00
CA GLY A 773 -9.27 -10.35 -22.24
C GLY A 773 -9.32 -11.80 -21.74
N GLU A 774 -10.28 -12.08 -20.88
CA GLU A 774 -10.47 -13.41 -20.27
C GLU A 774 -11.33 -14.35 -21.14
N SER A 775 -12.01 -13.82 -22.15
CA SER A 775 -12.78 -14.62 -23.10
C SER A 775 -11.86 -15.43 -24.01
N LYS A 776 -12.20 -16.70 -24.26
CA LYS A 776 -11.44 -17.59 -25.16
C LYS A 776 -11.34 -17.08 -26.61
N ALA A 777 -12.20 -16.13 -27.00
CA ALA A 777 -12.15 -15.52 -28.32
C ALA A 777 -10.86 -14.71 -28.53
N GLY A 778 -10.31 -14.10 -27.48
CA GLY A 778 -9.09 -13.28 -27.54
C GLY A 778 -9.23 -11.96 -28.31
N TRP A 779 -10.45 -11.59 -28.70
CA TRP A 779 -10.80 -10.36 -29.41
C TRP A 779 -12.18 -9.84 -28.95
N THR A 780 -12.54 -8.61 -29.31
CA THR A 780 -13.86 -8.02 -29.06
C THR A 780 -14.24 -7.04 -30.17
N PRO A 781 -15.53 -6.92 -30.57
CA PRO A 781 -15.96 -5.93 -31.56
C PRO A 781 -15.81 -4.47 -31.08
N TYR A 782 -15.53 -4.26 -29.79
CA TYR A 782 -15.34 -2.93 -29.20
C TYR A 782 -13.87 -2.49 -29.15
N ALA A 783 -12.95 -3.27 -29.75
CA ALA A 783 -11.53 -2.96 -29.78
C ALA A 783 -11.27 -1.56 -30.35
N GLY A 784 -10.38 -0.80 -29.71
CA GLY A 784 -10.04 0.56 -30.11
C GLY A 784 -11.00 1.66 -29.62
N ILE A 785 -12.15 1.30 -29.04
CA ILE A 785 -13.08 2.28 -28.45
C ILE A 785 -12.48 2.85 -27.16
N LYS A 786 -12.47 4.19 -27.05
CA LYS A 786 -12.13 4.91 -25.81
C LYS A 786 -13.29 4.85 -24.84
N VAL A 787 -13.04 4.36 -23.64
CA VAL A 787 -14.02 4.24 -22.56
C VAL A 787 -13.58 4.99 -21.31
N LYS A 788 -14.56 5.41 -20.52
CA LYS A 788 -14.39 6.08 -19.23
C LYS A 788 -15.15 5.33 -18.16
N GLY A 789 -14.43 4.85 -17.16
CA GLY A 789 -14.93 3.88 -16.20
C GLY A 789 -14.19 2.55 -16.31
N ARG A 790 -13.65 2.04 -15.19
CA ARG A 790 -13.03 0.72 -15.13
C ARG A 790 -13.46 -0.04 -13.89
N VAL A 791 -13.74 -1.33 -14.02
CA VAL A 791 -13.92 -2.25 -12.89
C VAL A 791 -12.56 -2.47 -12.23
N GLN A 792 -12.44 -2.09 -10.96
CA GLN A 792 -11.20 -2.22 -10.18
C GLN A 792 -11.24 -3.45 -9.30
N LYS A 793 -12.41 -3.73 -8.71
CA LYS A 793 -12.58 -4.82 -7.77
C LYS A 793 -13.96 -5.46 -7.90
N VAL A 794 -14.01 -6.78 -7.75
CA VAL A 794 -15.26 -7.54 -7.59
C VAL A 794 -15.14 -8.36 -6.31
N VAL A 795 -16.15 -8.26 -5.47
CA VAL A 795 -16.30 -9.05 -4.23
C VAL A 795 -17.53 -9.91 -4.39
N VAL A 796 -17.38 -11.22 -4.16
CA VAL A 796 -18.48 -12.18 -4.21
C VAL A 796 -18.57 -12.84 -2.83
N ARG A 797 -19.70 -12.65 -2.12
CA ARG A 797 -19.96 -13.24 -0.80
C ARG A 797 -18.87 -12.93 0.24
N GLY A 798 -18.35 -11.69 0.23
CA GLY A 798 -17.29 -11.24 1.13
C GLY A 798 -15.86 -11.57 0.67
N GLU A 799 -15.69 -12.41 -0.35
CA GLU A 799 -14.38 -12.81 -0.88
C GLU A 799 -13.96 -11.95 -2.09
N GLU A 800 -12.67 -11.56 -2.14
CA GLU A 800 -12.14 -10.73 -3.21
C GLU A 800 -11.90 -11.55 -4.47
N ALA A 801 -12.78 -11.40 -5.45
CA ALA A 801 -12.84 -12.25 -6.62
C ALA A 801 -11.96 -11.76 -7.77
N TYR A 802 -11.93 -10.44 -7.96
CA TYR A 802 -11.12 -9.76 -8.97
C TYR A 802 -10.58 -8.47 -8.38
N VAL A 803 -9.29 -8.18 -8.58
CA VAL A 803 -8.61 -6.97 -8.08
C VAL A 803 -7.57 -6.51 -9.10
N ASP A 804 -7.63 -5.24 -9.52
CA ASP A 804 -6.63 -4.57 -10.36
C ASP A 804 -6.23 -5.35 -11.63
N GLY A 805 -7.20 -5.96 -12.34
CA GLY A 805 -6.92 -6.73 -13.55
C GLY A 805 -6.60 -8.20 -13.34
N MET A 806 -6.62 -8.68 -12.08
CA MET A 806 -6.32 -10.06 -11.74
C MET A 806 -7.50 -10.75 -11.08
N ILE A 807 -7.74 -12.01 -11.46
CA ILE A 807 -8.69 -12.89 -10.77
C ILE A 807 -7.93 -13.58 -9.63
N SER A 808 -8.32 -13.31 -8.37
CA SER A 808 -7.57 -13.69 -7.16
C SER A 808 -7.98 -15.03 -6.53
N ILE A 809 -8.91 -15.78 -7.14
CA ILE A 809 -9.60 -16.88 -6.44
C ILE A 809 -9.02 -18.26 -6.75
N ASN A 810 -8.93 -19.10 -5.71
CA ASN A 810 -8.80 -20.55 -5.80
C ASN A 810 -10.20 -21.18 -5.93
N MET A 811 -10.51 -21.83 -7.06
CA MET A 811 -11.87 -22.17 -7.53
C MET A 811 -12.76 -22.97 -6.55
N HIS A 812 -12.21 -23.55 -5.49
CA HIS A 812 -12.93 -24.39 -4.53
C HIS A 812 -13.51 -23.64 -3.31
N LEU A 813 -13.19 -22.35 -3.11
CA LEU A 813 -13.56 -21.60 -1.89
C LEU A 813 -14.85 -20.78 -2.00
N LEU A 814 -15.36 -20.56 -3.22
CA LEU A 814 -16.67 -19.92 -3.38
C LEU A 814 -17.77 -20.94 -3.07
N HIS A 815 -18.61 -20.64 -2.08
CA HIS A 815 -19.93 -21.27 -1.96
C HIS A 815 -20.79 -20.83 -3.15
N LEU A 816 -20.62 -21.50 -4.31
CA LEU A 816 -21.35 -21.25 -5.53
C LEU A 816 -22.78 -21.78 -5.38
N VAL A 817 -23.76 -20.94 -5.72
CA VAL A 817 -25.17 -21.29 -5.55
C VAL A 817 -25.86 -21.23 -6.90
N ALA A 818 -26.22 -22.40 -7.43
CA ALA A 818 -27.30 -22.49 -8.41
C ALA A 818 -28.55 -21.84 -7.79
N ILE A 819 -29.36 -21.16 -8.58
CA ILE A 819 -30.51 -20.35 -8.12
C ILE A 819 -31.45 -21.10 -7.15
N ILE A 820 -31.44 -22.45 -7.12
CA ILE A 820 -32.24 -23.28 -6.20
C ILE A 820 -31.40 -24.35 -5.48
N PRO A 821 -31.07 -24.19 -4.18
CA PRO A 821 -30.42 -25.23 -3.36
C PRO A 821 -31.35 -26.38 -2.90
N SER A 822 -32.67 -26.20 -2.94
CA SER A 822 -33.60 -26.94 -2.06
C SER A 822 -34.22 -28.23 -2.63
N ILE A 823 -34.08 -28.52 -3.93
CA ILE A 823 -34.86 -29.60 -4.61
C ILE A 823 -34.02 -30.85 -4.91
N ARG A 824 -32.71 -30.86 -4.61
CA ARG A 824 -31.82 -32.02 -4.91
C ARG A 824 -32.18 -33.33 -4.20
N ARG A 825 -33.03 -33.32 -3.16
CA ARG A 825 -33.39 -34.54 -2.40
C ARG A 825 -34.56 -35.34 -2.97
N GLU A 826 -35.41 -34.77 -3.81
CA GLU A 826 -36.63 -35.47 -4.26
C GLU A 826 -36.44 -36.27 -5.56
N LEU A 827 -35.41 -35.98 -6.36
CA LEU A 827 -35.14 -36.65 -7.65
C LEU A 827 -34.26 -37.93 -7.53
N GLN A 828 -33.77 -38.28 -6.34
CA GLN A 828 -32.92 -39.48 -6.12
C GLN A 828 -33.68 -40.72 -5.62
N VAL A 829 -35.00 -40.67 -5.47
CA VAL A 829 -35.79 -41.74 -4.85
C VAL A 829 -36.69 -42.46 -5.87
N THR A 830 -36.13 -42.98 -6.95
CA THR A 830 -36.80 -44.00 -7.77
C THR A 830 -35.79 -44.77 -8.61
N THR A 831 -35.17 -45.80 -8.04
CA THR A 831 -34.81 -47.08 -8.71
C THR A 831 -34.02 -47.92 -7.70
N ASP A 832 -34.70 -48.81 -6.98
CA ASP A 832 -34.06 -49.83 -6.15
C ASP A 832 -34.93 -51.10 -6.21
N GLU A 833 -34.58 -52.02 -7.11
CA GLU A 833 -34.95 -53.45 -7.17
C GLU A 833 -33.87 -54.12 -8.07
N GLY A 834 -33.19 -55.23 -7.80
CA GLY A 834 -33.11 -56.21 -6.71
C GLY A 834 -32.19 -57.39 -7.17
N GLN A 835 -31.49 -58.02 -6.20
CA GLN A 835 -30.99 -59.44 -6.14
C GLN A 835 -29.91 -59.93 -7.14
N GLU A 836 -28.68 -60.27 -6.70
CA GLU A 836 -28.16 -61.60 -6.26
C GLU A 836 -28.18 -62.69 -7.38
N GLU A 837 -27.15 -63.48 -7.73
CA GLU A 837 -26.10 -64.16 -6.94
C GLU A 837 -25.03 -64.86 -7.85
N SER A 838 -23.76 -64.85 -7.39
CA SER A 838 -22.71 -65.91 -7.44
C SER A 838 -22.09 -66.52 -8.73
N LYS A 839 -20.75 -66.42 -8.88
CA LYS A 839 -19.77 -67.54 -8.79
C LYS A 839 -18.27 -67.12 -8.88
N VAL A 840 -17.49 -67.79 -8.05
CA VAL A 840 -16.03 -67.78 -7.72
C VAL A 840 -15.21 -68.38 -8.91
N SER A 841 -13.93 -68.09 -9.26
CA SER A 841 -12.66 -67.93 -8.51
C SER A 841 -11.48 -67.46 -9.40
N ILE A 842 -10.53 -66.73 -8.78
CA ILE A 842 -9.05 -66.76 -8.88
C ILE A 842 -8.39 -66.52 -10.25
N GLU A 843 -7.73 -65.36 -10.41
CA GLU A 843 -6.28 -65.26 -10.67
C GLU A 843 -5.75 -63.82 -10.56
N GLU A 844 -4.49 -63.73 -10.17
CA GLU A 844 -3.75 -62.53 -9.82
C GLU A 844 -3.62 -61.52 -10.96
N SER A 845 -3.59 -60.25 -10.55
CA SER A 845 -3.30 -59.06 -11.35
C SER A 845 -2.12 -59.22 -12.31
N PRO A 846 -2.32 -58.97 -13.62
CA PRO A 846 -1.26 -58.58 -14.53
C PRO A 846 -1.40 -57.09 -14.86
N THR A 847 -0.52 -56.32 -14.23
CA THR A 847 0.23 -55.21 -14.82
C THR A 847 -0.18 -54.78 -16.23
N LEU A 848 -0.73 -53.57 -16.34
CA LEU A 848 -0.79 -52.83 -17.60
C LEU A 848 0.58 -52.21 -17.95
N PRO A 849 0.87 -51.99 -19.24
CA PRO A 849 2.23 -51.79 -19.73
C PRO A 849 2.84 -50.45 -19.31
N VAL A 850 4.14 -50.52 -19.07
CA VAL A 850 5.09 -49.44 -18.82
C VAL A 850 4.85 -48.23 -19.74
N ALA A 851 4.35 -47.13 -19.17
CA ALA A 851 4.76 -45.82 -19.63
C ALA A 851 6.23 -45.66 -19.23
N GLN A 852 7.08 -45.42 -20.23
CA GLN A 852 8.50 -45.18 -20.04
C GLN A 852 8.71 -44.19 -18.90
N PHE A 853 9.58 -44.57 -17.95
CA PHE A 853 10.14 -43.62 -16.99
C PHE A 853 10.81 -42.49 -17.77
N THR A 854 10.09 -41.38 -17.98
CA THR A 854 10.74 -40.08 -17.96
C THR A 854 11.26 -39.87 -16.55
N PRO A 855 12.52 -39.41 -16.38
CA PRO A 855 13.18 -39.42 -15.08
C PRO A 855 12.34 -38.62 -14.08
N ARG A 856 12.20 -39.14 -12.85
CA ARG A 856 11.71 -38.36 -11.69
C ARG A 856 12.23 -36.94 -11.81
N GLU A 857 11.34 -35.96 -11.95
CA GLU A 857 11.72 -34.58 -11.67
C GLU A 857 12.29 -34.56 -10.26
N VAL A 858 13.49 -34.02 -10.13
CA VAL A 858 14.19 -33.93 -8.84
C VAL A 858 13.50 -32.83 -8.05
N THR A 859 12.50 -33.17 -7.25
CA THR A 859 11.73 -32.20 -6.47
C THR A 859 12.52 -31.79 -5.22
N LEU A 860 12.82 -30.50 -5.07
CA LEU A 860 13.40 -29.94 -3.83
C LEU A 860 12.35 -29.73 -2.71
N ALA A 861 11.08 -30.05 -2.99
CA ALA A 861 9.97 -29.85 -2.07
C ALA A 861 10.23 -30.55 -0.74
N GLY A 862 10.14 -29.81 0.37
CA GLY A 862 10.36 -30.31 1.72
C GLY A 862 11.83 -30.59 2.09
N SER A 863 12.79 -30.39 1.18
CA SER A 863 14.20 -30.70 1.44
C SER A 863 14.94 -29.56 2.13
N HIS A 864 15.85 -29.89 3.05
CA HIS A 864 16.82 -28.92 3.57
C HIS A 864 17.88 -28.60 2.50
N LEU A 865 18.40 -27.37 2.51
CA LEU A 865 19.55 -26.96 1.71
C LEU A 865 20.68 -26.58 2.66
N LEU A 866 21.55 -27.54 2.99
CA LEU A 866 22.61 -27.34 3.99
C LEU A 866 23.96 -27.10 3.34
N SER A 867 24.22 -27.71 2.19
CA SER A 867 25.50 -27.61 1.50
C SER A 867 25.36 -27.77 -0.02
N VAL A 868 26.36 -27.29 -0.76
CA VAL A 868 26.39 -27.39 -2.24
C VAL A 868 26.53 -28.83 -2.76
N HIS A 869 27.02 -29.76 -1.94
CA HIS A 869 27.20 -31.16 -2.36
C HIS A 869 25.86 -31.91 -2.55
N GLU A 870 24.77 -31.37 -2.00
CA GLU A 870 23.41 -31.89 -2.15
C GLU A 870 22.81 -31.56 -3.53
N LEU A 871 23.46 -30.69 -4.31
CA LEU A 871 22.94 -30.17 -5.57
C LEU A 871 23.64 -30.80 -6.78
N GLY A 872 22.94 -31.75 -7.42
CA GLY A 872 23.36 -32.32 -8.69
C GLY A 872 23.14 -31.36 -9.87
N LYS A 873 23.77 -31.67 -11.01
CA LYS A 873 23.69 -30.85 -12.24
C LYS A 873 22.26 -30.62 -12.74
N SER A 874 21.39 -31.64 -12.66
CA SER A 874 19.98 -31.54 -13.05
C SER A 874 19.19 -30.58 -12.14
N THR A 875 19.41 -30.67 -10.83
CA THR A 875 18.81 -29.78 -9.83
C THR A 875 19.26 -28.33 -10.04
N LEU A 876 20.55 -28.10 -10.32
CA LEU A 876 21.08 -26.77 -10.60
C LEU A 876 20.44 -26.13 -11.83
N ASN A 877 20.30 -26.89 -12.91
CA ASN A 877 19.63 -26.39 -14.11
C ASN A 877 18.18 -26.00 -13.80
N SER A 878 17.46 -26.84 -13.07
CA SER A 878 16.07 -26.57 -12.68
C SER A 878 15.94 -25.30 -11.84
N ILE A 879 16.82 -25.09 -10.84
CA ILE A 879 16.85 -23.86 -10.04
C ILE A 879 17.06 -22.63 -10.93
N PHE A 880 17.99 -22.72 -11.89
CA PHE A 880 18.31 -21.59 -12.76
C PHE A 880 17.24 -21.30 -13.79
N ASP A 881 16.53 -22.30 -14.31
CA ASP A 881 15.44 -22.11 -15.27
C ASP A 881 14.23 -21.44 -14.59
N VAL A 882 13.91 -21.82 -13.34
CA VAL A 882 12.91 -21.09 -12.53
C VAL A 882 13.37 -19.66 -12.24
N ALA A 883 14.65 -19.46 -11.90
CA ALA A 883 15.20 -18.13 -11.64
C ALA A 883 15.12 -17.21 -12.88
N ASP A 884 15.35 -17.76 -14.08
CA ASP A 884 15.22 -17.02 -15.34
C ASP A 884 13.77 -16.60 -15.62
N ARG A 885 12.79 -17.47 -15.35
CA ARG A 885 11.36 -17.11 -15.44
C ARG A 885 11.02 -15.98 -14.48
N PHE A 886 11.36 -16.12 -13.20
CA PHE A 886 11.10 -15.07 -12.21
C PHE A 886 11.83 -13.77 -12.49
N ARG A 887 13.05 -13.81 -13.02
CA ARG A 887 13.73 -12.60 -13.49
C ARG A 887 12.90 -11.90 -14.56
N ALA A 888 12.46 -12.64 -15.57
CA ALA A 888 11.72 -12.09 -16.70
C ALA A 888 10.37 -11.49 -16.27
N ASP A 889 9.68 -12.13 -15.33
CA ASP A 889 8.43 -11.64 -14.75
C ASP A 889 8.64 -10.39 -13.88
N VAL A 890 9.66 -10.38 -13.02
CA VAL A 890 9.98 -9.20 -12.20
C VAL A 890 10.38 -8.01 -13.06
N GLU A 891 11.15 -8.22 -14.14
CA GLU A 891 11.58 -7.15 -15.04
C GLU A 891 10.42 -6.61 -15.89
N ARG A 892 9.43 -7.45 -16.24
CA ARG A 892 8.18 -7.04 -16.89
C ARG A 892 7.11 -6.52 -15.92
N LYS A 893 7.40 -6.48 -14.61
CA LYS A 893 6.46 -6.11 -13.53
C LYS A 893 5.22 -7.00 -13.47
N HIS A 894 5.33 -8.27 -13.87
CA HIS A 894 4.29 -9.25 -13.63
C HIS A 894 4.21 -9.57 -12.13
N PRO A 895 3.00 -9.59 -11.53
CA PRO A 895 2.83 -9.90 -10.12
C PRO A 895 3.00 -11.40 -9.87
N LEU A 896 3.87 -11.74 -8.91
CA LEU A 896 4.20 -13.11 -8.52
C LEU A 896 3.69 -13.46 -7.11
N THR A 897 2.82 -12.62 -6.54
CA THR A 897 2.36 -12.71 -5.15
C THR A 897 1.53 -13.95 -4.84
N HIS A 898 0.97 -14.61 -5.85
CA HIS A 898 0.16 -15.81 -5.66
C HIS A 898 1.01 -17.08 -5.37
N ILE A 899 2.33 -17.05 -5.62
CA ILE A 899 3.17 -18.26 -5.59
C ILE A 899 3.37 -18.79 -4.18
N LEU A 900 3.64 -17.90 -3.23
CA LEU A 900 3.87 -18.19 -1.80
C LEU A 900 2.87 -17.44 -0.90
N GLU A 901 1.70 -17.08 -1.43
CA GLU A 901 0.64 -16.45 -0.63
C GLU A 901 0.25 -17.33 0.57
N GLY A 902 0.24 -16.74 1.77
CA GLY A 902 -0.04 -17.45 3.02
C GLY A 902 1.15 -18.21 3.63
N TYR A 903 2.27 -18.35 2.93
CA TYR A 903 3.49 -18.96 3.48
C TYR A 903 4.31 -17.96 4.29
N VAL A 904 4.95 -18.42 5.36
CA VAL A 904 5.78 -17.60 6.24
C VAL A 904 7.22 -18.11 6.28
N MET A 905 8.20 -17.22 6.10
CA MET A 905 9.63 -17.52 6.23
C MET A 905 10.18 -16.99 7.56
N ALA A 906 10.83 -17.85 8.34
CA ALA A 906 11.62 -17.44 9.50
C ALA A 906 13.04 -17.03 9.06
N SER A 907 13.38 -15.76 9.23
CA SER A 907 14.70 -15.20 8.93
C SER A 907 15.55 -15.16 10.20
N MET A 908 16.40 -16.17 10.43
CA MET A 908 17.23 -16.34 11.62
C MET A 908 18.70 -15.98 11.32
N PHE A 909 19.08 -14.71 11.53
CA PHE A 909 20.43 -14.20 11.23
C PHE A 909 21.18 -13.84 12.51
N TYR A 910 21.92 -14.81 13.06
CA TYR A 910 22.78 -14.62 14.24
C TYR A 910 24.11 -13.93 13.90
N GLU A 911 24.52 -14.01 12.64
CA GLU A 911 25.61 -13.23 12.07
C GLU A 911 25.05 -12.16 11.12
N VAL A 912 25.42 -10.89 11.36
CA VAL A 912 24.86 -9.74 10.63
C VAL A 912 25.15 -9.85 9.13
N SER A 913 24.10 -9.84 8.31
CA SER A 913 24.20 -9.72 6.85
C SER A 913 22.99 -9.03 6.26
N THR A 914 23.09 -7.71 6.08
CA THR A 914 22.02 -6.88 5.52
C THR A 914 21.60 -7.35 4.13
N ARG A 915 22.54 -7.65 3.23
CA ARG A 915 22.20 -8.03 1.85
C ARG A 915 21.57 -9.42 1.76
N THR A 916 22.15 -10.41 2.44
CA THR A 916 21.60 -11.77 2.42
C THR A 916 20.19 -11.77 3.03
N ALA A 917 20.01 -11.17 4.21
CA ALA A 917 18.71 -11.10 4.87
C ALA A 917 17.67 -10.32 4.03
N SER A 918 18.03 -9.14 3.53
CA SER A 918 17.11 -8.30 2.74
C SER A 918 16.72 -8.96 1.42
N SER A 919 17.62 -9.68 0.77
CA SER A 919 17.31 -10.37 -0.48
C SER A 919 16.39 -11.59 -0.30
N PHE A 920 16.50 -12.31 0.83
CA PHE A 920 15.55 -13.37 1.18
C PHE A 920 14.18 -12.78 1.52
N ALA A 921 14.16 -11.69 2.30
CA ALA A 921 12.90 -11.01 2.63
C ALA A 921 12.21 -10.47 1.38
N ALA A 922 12.96 -9.80 0.49
CA ALA A 922 12.44 -9.32 -0.78
C ALA A 922 11.98 -10.47 -1.71
N ALA A 923 12.70 -11.59 -1.74
CA ALA A 923 12.30 -12.77 -2.51
C ALA A 923 10.97 -13.33 -2.00
N MET A 924 10.83 -13.54 -0.68
CA MET A 924 9.61 -14.06 -0.06
C MET A 924 8.42 -13.12 -0.30
N GLN A 925 8.60 -11.82 -0.06
CA GLN A 925 7.54 -10.81 -0.24
C GLN A 925 7.12 -10.65 -1.70
N ARG A 926 8.05 -10.73 -2.66
CA ARG A 926 7.72 -10.67 -4.10
C ARG A 926 6.91 -11.88 -4.56
N LEU A 927 7.12 -13.02 -3.91
CA LEU A 927 6.32 -14.23 -4.11
C LEU A 927 5.02 -14.23 -3.28
N GLY A 928 4.77 -13.18 -2.47
CA GLY A 928 3.57 -13.00 -1.64
C GLY A 928 3.59 -13.65 -0.25
N GLY A 929 4.74 -14.19 0.15
CA GLY A 929 4.93 -14.77 1.47
C GLY A 929 5.27 -13.73 2.55
N GLY A 930 4.93 -14.06 3.79
CA GLY A 930 5.30 -13.30 4.99
C GLY A 930 6.72 -13.61 5.48
N VAL A 931 7.30 -12.69 6.27
CA VAL A 931 8.64 -12.85 6.85
C VAL A 931 8.60 -12.54 8.34
N VAL A 932 9.10 -13.45 9.15
CA VAL A 932 9.34 -13.24 10.59
C VAL A 932 10.84 -13.09 10.79
N HIS A 933 11.28 -11.92 11.27
CA HIS A 933 12.68 -11.62 11.49
C HIS A 933 13.10 -11.99 12.92
N MET A 934 14.24 -12.67 13.03
CA MET A 934 14.92 -12.92 14.29
C MET A 934 16.41 -12.60 14.13
N ASP A 935 16.86 -11.58 14.85
CA ASP A 935 18.26 -11.21 14.94
C ASP A 935 18.86 -11.64 16.29
N SER A 936 20.20 -11.61 16.37
CA SER A 936 20.94 -11.93 17.60
C SER A 936 20.77 -10.90 18.73
N PHE A 937 20.13 -9.75 18.48
CA PHE A 937 19.85 -8.72 19.48
C PHE A 937 18.47 -8.89 20.13
N THR A 938 17.52 -9.51 19.43
CA THR A 938 16.15 -9.78 19.89
C THR A 938 15.91 -11.23 20.31
N SER A 939 16.83 -12.15 19.97
CA SER A 939 16.71 -13.57 20.27
C SER A 939 17.02 -13.90 21.74
N SER A 940 16.24 -14.84 22.31
CA SER A 940 16.43 -15.40 23.65
C SER A 940 17.74 -16.17 23.81
N VAL A 941 18.51 -16.37 22.74
CA VAL A 941 19.90 -16.88 22.81
C VAL A 941 20.78 -15.98 23.69
N GLN A 942 20.50 -14.68 23.81
CA GLN A 942 21.20 -13.80 24.78
C GLN A 942 20.92 -14.15 26.24
N LYS A 943 19.80 -14.83 26.52
CA LYS A 943 19.40 -15.32 27.84
C LYS A 943 19.83 -16.78 28.08
N GLY A 944 20.60 -17.37 27.15
CA GLY A 944 21.11 -18.73 27.24
C GLY A 944 20.25 -19.80 26.57
N GLU A 945 19.25 -19.44 25.75
CA GLU A 945 18.51 -20.41 24.93
C GLU A 945 19.43 -21.06 23.88
N THR A 946 19.26 -22.36 23.63
CA THR A 946 20.06 -23.06 22.61
C THR A 946 19.59 -22.69 21.20
N LEU A 947 20.48 -22.83 20.20
CA LEU A 947 20.12 -22.65 18.79
C LEU A 947 18.98 -23.60 18.41
N GLU A 948 19.06 -24.83 18.90
CA GLU A 948 18.10 -25.90 18.65
C GLU A 948 16.70 -25.54 19.15
N ASP A 949 16.57 -25.04 20.37
CA ASP A 949 15.28 -24.62 20.94
C ASP A 949 14.65 -23.48 20.13
N SER A 950 15.46 -22.47 19.80
CA SER A 950 15.05 -21.35 18.94
C SER A 950 14.56 -21.83 17.56
N VAL A 951 15.26 -22.79 16.94
CA VAL A 951 14.87 -23.35 15.64
C VAL A 951 13.59 -24.18 15.75
N THR A 952 13.45 -25.01 16.79
CA THR A 952 12.23 -25.80 17.02
C THR A 952 11.01 -24.89 17.19
N ILE A 953 11.11 -23.82 17.97
CA ILE A 953 10.02 -22.84 18.13
C ILE A 953 9.70 -22.16 16.79
N MET A 954 10.72 -21.63 16.11
CA MET A 954 10.51 -20.87 14.87
C MET A 954 9.98 -21.74 13.73
N SER A 955 10.34 -23.02 13.68
CA SER A 955 9.80 -23.98 12.71
C SER A 955 8.30 -24.26 12.91
N ASN A 956 7.74 -24.00 14.10
CA ASN A 956 6.29 -24.09 14.34
C ASN A 956 5.53 -22.83 13.87
N TYR A 957 6.22 -21.70 13.69
CA TYR A 957 5.61 -20.42 13.29
C TYR A 957 5.79 -20.09 11.81
N ALA A 958 6.67 -20.81 11.12
CA ALA A 958 7.03 -20.57 9.73
C ALA A 958 7.00 -21.87 8.93
N ASP A 959 6.95 -21.76 7.61
CA ASP A 959 6.96 -22.89 6.68
C ASP A 959 8.37 -23.21 6.18
N VAL A 960 9.31 -22.27 6.31
CA VAL A 960 10.73 -22.45 5.97
C VAL A 960 11.61 -21.59 6.87
N VAL A 961 12.77 -22.12 7.27
CA VAL A 961 13.75 -21.45 8.10
C VAL A 961 14.98 -21.09 7.28
N VAL A 962 15.34 -19.82 7.23
CA VAL A 962 16.60 -19.34 6.64
C VAL A 962 17.56 -18.99 7.76
N LEU A 963 18.65 -19.74 7.88
CA LEU A 963 19.59 -19.61 8.98
C LEU A 963 20.95 -19.08 8.53
N ARG A 964 21.47 -18.08 9.22
CA ARG A 964 22.88 -17.68 9.17
C ARG A 964 23.47 -17.64 10.57
N HIS A 965 24.59 -18.34 10.79
CA HIS A 965 25.21 -18.50 12.10
C HIS A 965 26.74 -18.36 12.07
N LYS A 966 27.34 -18.02 13.21
CA LYS A 966 28.81 -17.83 13.34
C LYS A 966 29.57 -19.15 13.52
N GLU A 967 28.89 -20.19 13.97
CA GLU A 967 29.48 -21.51 14.18
C GLU A 967 29.33 -22.40 12.96
N THR A 968 30.41 -23.09 12.59
CA THR A 968 30.41 -24.12 11.55
C THR A 968 29.57 -25.33 12.00
N GLY A 969 28.69 -25.84 11.13
CA GLY A 969 27.79 -26.96 11.43
C GLY A 969 26.46 -26.55 12.04
N ALA A 970 26.22 -25.27 12.29
CA ALA A 970 24.97 -24.76 12.86
C ALA A 970 23.75 -25.05 11.97
N ALA A 971 23.91 -25.01 10.64
CA ALA A 971 22.84 -25.35 9.71
C ALA A 971 22.41 -26.83 9.82
N ALA A 972 23.37 -27.74 10.01
CA ALA A 972 23.09 -29.16 10.22
C ALA A 972 22.41 -29.41 11.57
N ARG A 973 22.86 -28.74 12.65
CA ARG A 973 22.20 -28.81 13.96
C ARG A 973 20.76 -28.30 13.90
N ALA A 974 20.53 -27.18 13.21
CA ALA A 974 19.20 -26.63 13.00
C ALA A 974 18.30 -27.58 12.18
N ALA A 975 18.82 -28.19 11.13
CA ALA A 975 18.07 -29.15 10.32
C ALA A 975 17.65 -30.39 11.11
N ALA A 976 18.50 -30.85 12.04
CA ALA A 976 18.21 -32.03 12.87
C ALA A 976 17.00 -31.85 13.82
N VAL A 977 16.65 -30.61 14.16
CA VAL A 977 15.58 -30.28 15.13
C VAL A 977 14.41 -29.48 14.52
N SER A 978 14.53 -29.09 13.25
CA SER A 978 13.50 -28.32 12.55
C SER A 978 12.45 -29.26 11.95
N SER A 979 11.17 -28.97 12.22
CA SER A 979 10.04 -29.65 11.57
C SER A 979 9.80 -29.16 10.12
N ARG A 980 10.53 -28.13 9.69
CA ARG A 980 10.38 -27.45 8.40
C ARG A 980 11.71 -27.37 7.66
N PRO A 981 11.70 -27.20 6.32
CA PRO A 981 12.92 -27.02 5.54
C PRO A 981 13.82 -25.91 6.08
N VAL A 982 15.13 -26.17 6.07
CA VAL A 982 16.16 -25.24 6.56
C VAL A 982 17.08 -24.89 5.39
N ILE A 983 17.28 -23.60 5.16
CA ILE A 983 18.16 -23.06 4.13
C ILE A 983 19.39 -22.44 4.79
N ASN A 984 20.57 -22.95 4.45
CA ASN A 984 21.85 -22.42 4.91
C ASN A 984 22.20 -21.11 4.16
N ALA A 985 22.08 -20.00 4.88
CA ALA A 985 22.50 -18.66 4.46
C ALA A 985 23.90 -18.27 4.97
N GLY A 986 24.67 -19.24 5.45
CA GLY A 986 26.07 -19.14 5.87
C GLY A 986 26.28 -19.63 7.30
N ASP A 987 27.22 -20.55 7.52
CA ASP A 987 27.56 -21.06 8.86
C ASP A 987 29.07 -21.07 9.14
N GLY A 988 29.54 -20.18 10.02
CA GLY A 988 30.95 -20.04 10.41
C GLY A 988 31.93 -19.96 9.23
N SER A 989 33.03 -20.70 9.28
CA SER A 989 33.96 -20.86 8.15
C SER A 989 33.58 -22.01 7.21
N GLY A 990 32.39 -22.60 7.42
CA GLY A 990 31.85 -23.75 6.70
C GLY A 990 31.41 -23.38 5.29
N GLU A 991 30.10 -23.34 5.05
CA GLU A 991 29.53 -23.16 3.71
C GLU A 991 28.52 -22.02 3.63
N HIS A 992 28.32 -21.51 2.41
CA HIS A 992 27.25 -20.58 2.07
C HIS A 992 26.67 -20.99 0.71
N PRO A 993 25.87 -22.08 0.66
CA PRO A 993 25.41 -22.68 -0.59
C PRO A 993 24.57 -21.72 -1.44
N THR A 994 23.74 -20.92 -0.79
CA THR A 994 22.90 -19.91 -1.46
C THR A 994 23.72 -18.79 -2.12
N GLN A 995 24.92 -18.47 -1.61
CA GLN A 995 25.83 -17.53 -2.26
C GLN A 995 26.54 -18.20 -3.45
N ALA A 996 27.00 -19.44 -3.31
CA ALA A 996 27.61 -20.15 -4.45
C ALA A 996 26.65 -20.31 -5.63
N LEU A 997 25.36 -20.56 -5.37
CA LEU A 997 24.33 -20.67 -6.40
C LEU A 997 24.15 -19.38 -7.21
N LEU A 998 24.06 -18.23 -6.52
CA LEU A 998 23.90 -16.96 -7.21
C LEU A 998 25.19 -16.54 -7.93
N ASP A 999 26.35 -16.97 -7.44
CA ASP A 999 27.64 -16.74 -8.09
C ASP A 999 27.70 -17.50 -9.43
N VAL A 1000 27.38 -18.79 -9.43
CA VAL A 1000 27.33 -19.62 -10.65
C VAL A 1000 26.26 -19.13 -11.62
N TYR A 1001 25.07 -18.78 -11.13
CA TYR A 1001 24.02 -18.19 -11.97
C TYR A 1001 24.49 -16.90 -12.64
N THR A 1002 25.21 -16.05 -11.91
CA THR A 1002 25.77 -14.80 -12.47
C THR A 1002 26.81 -15.09 -13.55
N ILE A 1003 27.71 -16.05 -13.34
CA ILE A 1003 28.68 -16.47 -14.38
C ILE A 1003 27.94 -16.93 -15.65
N ARG A 1004 26.88 -17.75 -15.51
CA ARG A 1004 26.04 -18.18 -16.64
C ARG A 1004 25.37 -17.00 -17.36
N GLN A 1005 24.94 -15.97 -16.64
CA GLN A 1005 24.31 -14.79 -17.27
C GLN A 1005 25.31 -13.90 -18.00
N GLU A 1006 26.53 -13.77 -17.49
CA GLU A 1006 27.55 -12.89 -18.08
C GLU A 1006 28.31 -13.56 -19.24
N ILE A 1007 28.55 -14.87 -19.17
CA ILE A 1007 29.38 -15.62 -20.14
C ILE A 1007 28.56 -16.60 -21.00
N GLY A 1008 27.36 -16.99 -20.54
CA GLY A 1008 26.49 -17.97 -21.21
C GLY A 1008 26.75 -19.43 -20.81
N THR A 1009 27.98 -19.77 -20.43
CA THR A 1009 28.37 -21.12 -19.96
C THR A 1009 29.30 -21.05 -18.75
N VAL A 1010 29.37 -22.13 -17.99
CA VAL A 1010 30.34 -22.32 -16.89
C VAL A 1010 31.40 -23.37 -17.25
N ASN A 1011 31.17 -24.19 -18.29
CA ASN A 1011 32.14 -25.20 -18.72
C ASN A 1011 33.33 -24.56 -19.44
N GLY A 1012 34.54 -25.09 -19.21
CA GLY A 1012 35.76 -24.64 -19.90
C GLY A 1012 36.34 -23.32 -19.39
N LEU A 1013 35.85 -22.78 -18.28
CA LEU A 1013 36.29 -21.49 -17.75
C LEU A 1013 37.46 -21.60 -16.78
N THR A 1014 38.30 -20.58 -16.78
CA THR A 1014 39.33 -20.36 -15.76
C THR A 1014 38.85 -19.28 -14.79
N ILE A 1015 38.71 -19.63 -13.50
CA ILE A 1015 38.17 -18.76 -12.45
C ILE A 1015 39.25 -18.51 -11.39
N ALA A 1016 39.63 -17.25 -11.18
CA ALA A 1016 40.57 -16.86 -10.13
C ALA A 1016 39.83 -16.42 -8.86
N MET A 1017 40.15 -17.07 -7.73
CA MET A 1017 39.70 -16.68 -6.41
C MET A 1017 40.82 -15.92 -5.71
N VAL A 1018 40.57 -14.65 -5.38
CA VAL A 1018 41.60 -13.72 -4.90
C VAL A 1018 41.28 -13.25 -3.47
N GLY A 1019 42.26 -13.32 -2.56
CA GLY A 1019 42.17 -12.75 -1.21
C GLY A 1019 42.34 -13.78 -0.09
N ASP A 1020 41.60 -13.63 1.00
CA ASP A 1020 41.56 -14.60 2.11
C ASP A 1020 40.70 -15.82 1.75
N LEU A 1021 41.36 -16.88 1.27
CA LEU A 1021 40.70 -18.12 0.88
C LEU A 1021 40.50 -19.08 2.04
N LYS A 1022 41.26 -18.94 3.13
CA LYS A 1022 41.19 -19.83 4.30
C LYS A 1022 39.93 -19.62 5.13
N HIS A 1023 39.51 -18.36 5.27
CA HIS A 1023 38.33 -18.00 6.07
C HIS A 1023 37.11 -17.62 5.20
N GLY A 1024 37.23 -17.74 3.88
CA GLY A 1024 36.20 -17.39 2.92
C GLY A 1024 35.18 -18.51 2.69
N ARG A 1025 34.15 -18.63 3.54
CA ARG A 1025 33.08 -19.64 3.35
C ARG A 1025 32.41 -19.61 1.96
N THR A 1026 32.38 -18.44 1.32
CA THR A 1026 31.80 -18.28 -0.03
C THR A 1026 32.68 -18.91 -1.11
N VAL A 1027 34.01 -18.78 -1.01
CA VAL A 1027 34.95 -19.43 -1.95
C VAL A 1027 35.03 -20.93 -1.71
N HIS A 1028 34.88 -21.40 -0.46
CA HIS A 1028 34.77 -22.83 -0.17
C HIS A 1028 33.57 -23.46 -0.90
N SER A 1029 32.38 -22.86 -0.78
CA SER A 1029 31.17 -23.34 -1.47
C SER A 1029 31.26 -23.18 -2.99
N LEU A 1030 31.82 -22.08 -3.48
CA LEU A 1030 31.97 -21.86 -4.93
C LEU A 1030 32.93 -22.88 -5.54
N ALA A 1031 34.09 -23.14 -4.92
CA ALA A 1031 35.06 -24.12 -5.42
C ALA A 1031 34.46 -25.53 -5.52
N LYS A 1032 33.70 -25.94 -4.50
CA LYS A 1032 32.96 -27.22 -4.50
C LYS A 1032 31.90 -27.30 -5.59
N LEU A 1033 31.11 -26.23 -5.76
CA LEU A 1033 30.01 -26.21 -6.74
C LEU A 1033 30.51 -26.17 -8.19
N LEU A 1034 31.65 -25.52 -8.44
CA LEU A 1034 32.28 -25.48 -9.76
C LEU A 1034 32.71 -26.87 -10.27
N CYS A 1035 32.99 -27.83 -9.38
CA CYS A 1035 33.32 -29.20 -9.75
C CYS A 1035 32.17 -29.94 -10.48
N VAL A 1036 30.94 -29.42 -10.46
CA VAL A 1036 29.79 -30.00 -11.20
C VAL A 1036 29.89 -29.70 -12.71
N TYR A 1037 30.72 -28.72 -13.11
CA TYR A 1037 30.92 -28.29 -14.48
C TYR A 1037 32.20 -28.88 -15.08
N LYS A 1038 32.20 -29.11 -16.40
CA LYS A 1038 33.32 -29.75 -17.09
C LYS A 1038 34.41 -28.74 -17.40
N ASP A 1039 35.67 -29.20 -17.31
CA ASP A 1039 36.86 -28.47 -17.74
C ASP A 1039 37.06 -27.09 -17.08
N VAL A 1040 36.60 -26.92 -15.83
CA VAL A 1040 36.83 -25.70 -15.05
C VAL A 1040 38.22 -25.73 -14.41
N THR A 1041 38.97 -24.65 -14.58
CA THR A 1041 40.27 -24.44 -13.92
C THR A 1041 40.15 -23.38 -12.82
N ILE A 1042 40.59 -23.70 -11.60
CA ILE A 1042 40.53 -22.78 -10.45
C ILE A 1042 41.93 -22.25 -10.12
N HIS A 1043 42.10 -20.93 -10.16
CA HIS A 1043 43.32 -20.26 -9.71
C HIS A 1043 43.12 -19.73 -8.28
N TYR A 1044 43.91 -20.22 -7.33
CA TYR A 1044 43.96 -19.68 -5.96
C TYR A 1044 45.04 -18.60 -5.89
N VAL A 1045 44.64 -17.36 -5.66
CA VAL A 1045 45.56 -16.21 -5.63
C VAL A 1045 45.56 -15.61 -4.24
N THR A 1046 46.64 -15.83 -3.50
CA THR A 1046 46.75 -15.44 -2.08
C THR A 1046 48.07 -14.72 -1.83
N PRO A 1047 48.11 -13.69 -0.96
CA PRO A 1047 49.33 -12.91 -0.75
C PRO A 1047 50.36 -13.69 0.08
N THR A 1048 49.89 -14.62 0.91
CA THR A 1048 50.71 -15.48 1.76
C THR A 1048 50.15 -16.91 1.74
N PRO A 1049 51.01 -17.95 1.81
CA PRO A 1049 50.56 -19.34 1.87
C PRO A 1049 49.61 -19.65 3.03
N GLU A 1050 49.72 -18.90 4.13
CA GLU A 1050 48.89 -19.04 5.34
C GLU A 1050 47.41 -18.72 5.12
N LEU A 1051 47.09 -17.93 4.09
CA LEU A 1051 45.72 -17.56 3.68
C LEU A 1051 45.20 -18.42 2.52
N GLY A 1052 45.95 -19.48 2.16
CA GLY A 1052 45.62 -20.43 1.10
C GLY A 1052 44.32 -21.18 1.34
N MET A 1053 43.79 -21.77 0.26
CA MET A 1053 42.62 -22.64 0.31
C MET A 1053 42.87 -23.81 1.27
N PRO A 1054 41.94 -24.16 2.19
CA PRO A 1054 42.15 -25.27 3.12
C PRO A 1054 42.38 -26.61 2.42
N GLU A 1055 43.25 -27.46 2.98
CA GLU A 1055 43.62 -28.76 2.39
C GLU A 1055 42.41 -29.63 2.05
N TYR A 1056 41.40 -29.68 2.94
CA TYR A 1056 40.19 -30.49 2.70
C TYR A 1056 39.36 -30.02 1.48
N ILE A 1057 39.44 -28.74 1.08
CA ILE A 1057 38.80 -28.23 -0.15
C ILE A 1057 39.66 -28.58 -1.36
N VAL A 1058 40.98 -28.39 -1.26
CA VAL A 1058 41.95 -28.74 -2.32
C VAL A 1058 41.85 -30.23 -2.66
N ASP A 1059 41.75 -31.09 -1.65
CA ASP A 1059 41.57 -32.53 -1.80
C ASP A 1059 40.20 -32.90 -2.39
N TYR A 1060 39.14 -32.18 -2.00
CA TYR A 1060 37.81 -32.37 -2.58
C TYR A 1060 37.79 -32.06 -4.08
N VAL A 1061 38.36 -30.91 -4.49
CA VAL A 1061 38.46 -30.52 -5.90
C VAL A 1061 39.33 -31.53 -6.67
N LYS A 1062 40.45 -31.96 -6.08
CA LYS A 1062 41.35 -32.97 -6.67
C LYS A 1062 40.65 -34.32 -6.86
N LYS A 1063 39.86 -34.77 -5.87
CA LYS A 1063 39.11 -36.03 -5.92
C LYS A 1063 38.08 -36.06 -7.04
N LEU A 1064 37.49 -34.90 -7.37
CA LEU A 1064 36.54 -34.76 -8.47
C LEU A 1064 37.20 -34.43 -9.82
N GLY A 1065 38.53 -34.40 -9.89
CA GLY A 1065 39.29 -34.19 -11.12
C GLY A 1065 39.40 -32.73 -11.58
N GLY A 1066 39.12 -31.76 -10.70
CA GLY A 1066 39.24 -30.33 -11.03
C GLY A 1066 40.71 -29.88 -11.17
N VAL A 1067 41.00 -29.06 -12.18
CA VAL A 1067 42.32 -28.47 -12.38
C VAL A 1067 42.46 -27.26 -11.45
N GLN A 1068 43.47 -27.25 -10.59
CA GLN A 1068 43.72 -26.17 -9.63
C GLN A 1068 45.18 -25.72 -9.63
N LYS A 1069 45.41 -24.41 -9.55
CA LYS A 1069 46.74 -23.80 -9.51
C LYS A 1069 46.80 -22.74 -8.41
N SER A 1070 47.92 -22.67 -7.71
CA SER A 1070 48.13 -21.68 -6.64
C SER A 1070 49.17 -20.65 -7.06
N PHE A 1071 48.88 -19.38 -6.80
CA PHE A 1071 49.73 -18.24 -7.13
C PHE A 1071 49.88 -17.33 -5.90
N THR A 1072 51.09 -16.84 -5.69
CA THR A 1072 51.40 -15.82 -4.67
C THR A 1072 51.38 -14.39 -5.24
N CYS A 1073 51.43 -14.28 -6.57
CA CYS A 1073 51.42 -13.01 -7.29
C CYS A 1073 50.08 -12.81 -8.02
N LEU A 1074 49.44 -11.66 -7.79
CA LEU A 1074 48.19 -11.30 -8.47
C LEU A 1074 48.36 -11.23 -9.99
N ALA A 1075 49.46 -10.63 -10.47
CA ALA A 1075 49.70 -10.45 -11.89
C ALA A 1075 49.89 -11.77 -12.65
N GLU A 1076 50.37 -12.82 -11.99
CA GLU A 1076 50.50 -14.16 -12.57
C GLU A 1076 49.19 -14.94 -12.47
N GLY A 1077 48.51 -14.86 -11.32
CA GLY A 1077 47.30 -15.62 -11.05
C GLY A 1077 46.08 -15.20 -11.87
N ILE A 1078 46.05 -13.96 -12.37
CA ILE A 1078 44.96 -13.44 -13.22
C ILE A 1078 45.25 -13.51 -14.72
N GLN A 1079 46.39 -14.06 -15.14
CA GLN A 1079 46.67 -14.26 -16.57
C GLN A 1079 45.78 -15.35 -17.15
N ASN A 1080 45.15 -15.05 -18.30
CA ASN A 1080 44.26 -15.96 -19.02
C ASN A 1080 43.09 -16.50 -18.16
N VAL A 1081 42.49 -15.62 -17.36
CA VAL A 1081 41.34 -15.91 -16.50
C VAL A 1081 40.08 -15.27 -17.09
N ASP A 1082 38.95 -15.96 -17.00
CA ASP A 1082 37.65 -15.48 -17.48
C ASP A 1082 36.87 -14.72 -16.40
N VAL A 1083 36.98 -15.16 -15.14
CA VAL A 1083 36.30 -14.56 -13.98
C VAL A 1083 37.27 -14.36 -12.81
N ILE A 1084 37.29 -13.16 -12.26
CA ILE A 1084 37.99 -12.83 -11.01
C ILE A 1084 36.96 -12.70 -9.89
N TYR A 1085 36.99 -13.63 -8.95
CA TYR A 1085 36.19 -13.60 -7.72
C TYR A 1085 37.02 -13.05 -6.56
N VAL A 1086 36.77 -11.79 -6.21
CA VAL A 1086 37.50 -11.06 -5.18
C VAL A 1086 36.82 -11.22 -3.83
N THR A 1087 37.59 -11.66 -2.83
CA THR A 1087 37.20 -11.71 -1.42
C THR A 1087 37.89 -10.60 -0.63
N ARG A 1088 37.90 -10.68 0.71
CA ARG A 1088 38.56 -9.69 1.56
C ARG A 1088 40.06 -9.61 1.23
N ILE A 1089 40.53 -8.40 0.90
CA ILE A 1089 41.91 -8.06 0.57
C ILE A 1089 42.38 -6.95 1.52
N GLN A 1090 43.51 -7.15 2.20
CA GLN A 1090 44.20 -6.10 2.93
C GLN A 1090 45.07 -5.28 1.95
N LYS A 1091 44.78 -3.98 1.81
CA LYS A 1091 45.42 -3.05 0.84
C LYS A 1091 46.94 -3.07 0.86
N GLU A 1092 47.56 -3.37 1.99
CA GLU A 1092 49.03 -3.40 2.16
C GLU A 1092 49.72 -4.55 1.41
N ARG A 1093 48.96 -5.55 0.91
CA ARG A 1093 49.52 -6.81 0.39
C ARG A 1093 49.26 -7.07 -1.10
N PHE A 1094 48.59 -6.17 -1.82
CA PHE A 1094 48.24 -6.37 -3.24
C PHE A 1094 48.29 -5.06 -4.07
N ALA A 1095 48.87 -5.12 -5.26
CA ALA A 1095 48.89 -4.02 -6.23
C ALA A 1095 47.59 -3.96 -7.06
N ARG A 1096 47.24 -2.77 -7.56
CA ARG A 1096 46.00 -2.52 -8.34
C ARG A 1096 45.99 -3.31 -9.66
N PRO A 1097 44.85 -3.93 -10.04
CA PRO A 1097 44.71 -4.56 -11.36
C PRO A 1097 44.68 -3.53 -12.51
N SER A 1098 45.26 -3.88 -13.66
CA SER A 1098 45.42 -3.01 -14.85
C SER A 1098 44.18 -3.00 -15.77
N ARG A 1099 44.14 -2.13 -16.80
CA ARG A 1099 42.92 -1.76 -17.58
C ARG A 1099 42.27 -2.87 -18.46
N ASN A 1100 42.90 -4.04 -18.63
CA ASN A 1100 42.34 -5.18 -19.37
C ASN A 1100 41.94 -6.30 -18.41
N LEU A 1101 40.81 -6.14 -17.71
CA LEU A 1101 40.32 -7.12 -16.73
C LEU A 1101 39.28 -8.08 -17.31
N PRO A 1102 39.20 -9.32 -16.80
CA PRO A 1102 38.07 -10.24 -16.97
C PRO A 1102 36.82 -9.76 -16.20
N ILE A 1103 35.74 -10.55 -16.19
CA ILE A 1103 34.56 -10.27 -15.36
C ILE A 1103 34.95 -10.28 -13.87
N VAL A 1104 34.60 -9.21 -13.15
CA VAL A 1104 34.96 -9.03 -11.73
C VAL A 1104 33.73 -9.22 -10.85
N MET A 1105 33.80 -10.19 -9.94
CA MET A 1105 32.74 -10.54 -8.98
C MET A 1105 33.23 -10.40 -7.53
N HIS A 1106 32.30 -10.13 -6.60
CA HIS A 1106 32.59 -9.98 -5.18
C HIS A 1106 31.32 -10.22 -4.35
N PRO A 1107 31.36 -11.01 -3.25
CA PRO A 1107 30.17 -11.31 -2.44
C PRO A 1107 29.60 -10.10 -1.67
N LEU A 1108 30.26 -8.93 -1.80
CA LEU A 1108 30.14 -7.69 -1.02
C LEU A 1108 30.13 -7.94 0.53
N PRO A 1109 30.03 -6.93 1.42
CA PRO A 1109 30.32 -5.53 1.16
C PRO A 1109 31.77 -5.44 0.74
N ARG A 1110 32.05 -4.62 -0.27
CA ARG A 1110 33.40 -4.11 -0.46
C ARG A 1110 33.59 -3.01 0.56
N VAL A 1111 34.60 -3.15 1.40
CA VAL A 1111 35.05 -2.10 2.30
C VAL A 1111 36.10 -1.28 1.56
N ASP A 1112 37.01 -1.96 0.87
CA ASP A 1112 38.19 -1.32 0.25
C ASP A 1112 38.93 -2.22 -0.75
N GLU A 1113 38.42 -3.42 -1.01
CA GLU A 1113 39.03 -4.45 -1.84
C GLU A 1113 38.95 -4.15 -3.34
N ILE A 1114 37.93 -3.40 -3.77
CA ILE A 1114 37.68 -3.01 -5.16
C ILE A 1114 37.46 -1.49 -5.20
N SER A 1115 38.16 -0.80 -6.11
CA SER A 1115 38.00 0.64 -6.33
C SER A 1115 36.59 0.97 -6.85
N THR A 1116 36.00 2.06 -6.35
CA THR A 1116 34.71 2.59 -6.84
C THR A 1116 34.78 3.08 -8.28
N GLU A 1117 35.97 3.29 -8.83
CA GLU A 1117 36.16 3.64 -10.25
C GLU A 1117 35.69 2.51 -11.19
N LEU A 1118 35.66 1.26 -10.71
CA LEU A 1118 35.21 0.10 -11.48
C LEU A 1118 33.68 -0.03 -11.51
N ASP A 1119 32.91 0.83 -10.83
CA ASP A 1119 31.43 0.72 -10.74
C ASP A 1119 30.74 0.89 -12.08
N HIS A 1120 31.37 1.67 -12.95
CA HIS A 1120 30.86 2.00 -14.27
C HIS A 1120 31.46 1.11 -15.37
N ASP A 1121 32.31 0.14 -15.02
CA ASP A 1121 32.85 -0.82 -15.98
C ASP A 1121 31.84 -1.94 -16.22
N ASP A 1122 31.50 -2.22 -17.48
CA ASP A 1122 30.52 -3.26 -17.81
C ASP A 1122 30.93 -4.65 -17.30
N ARG A 1123 32.23 -4.89 -17.06
CA ARG A 1123 32.75 -6.16 -16.54
C ARG A 1123 32.62 -6.29 -15.01
N ALA A 1124 32.27 -5.21 -14.31
CA ALA A 1124 32.03 -5.21 -12.88
C ALA A 1124 30.65 -5.79 -12.56
N ALA A 1125 30.60 -7.10 -12.34
CA ALA A 1125 29.34 -7.83 -12.14
C ALA A 1125 28.87 -7.87 -10.67
N TYR A 1126 29.62 -7.38 -9.68
CA TYR A 1126 29.30 -7.56 -8.25
C TYR A 1126 27.96 -6.96 -7.78
N PHE A 1127 27.46 -5.88 -8.40
CA PHE A 1127 26.11 -5.39 -8.13
C PHE A 1127 25.02 -6.20 -8.85
N ARG A 1128 25.29 -6.65 -10.08
CA ARG A 1128 24.40 -7.55 -10.83
C ARG A 1128 24.31 -8.91 -10.15
N GLN A 1129 25.41 -9.42 -9.61
CA GLN A 1129 25.49 -10.59 -8.75
C GLN A 1129 24.55 -10.46 -7.54
N ALA A 1130 24.59 -9.34 -6.83
CA ALA A 1130 23.69 -9.10 -5.70
C ALA A 1130 22.20 -9.07 -6.13
N LYS A 1131 21.88 -8.46 -7.29
CA LYS A 1131 20.53 -8.45 -7.88
C LYS A 1131 20.07 -9.87 -8.25
N ASN A 1132 20.92 -10.62 -8.95
CA ASN A 1132 20.69 -12.02 -9.34
C ASN A 1132 20.45 -12.94 -8.13
N GLY A 1133 21.07 -12.62 -7.00
CA GLY A 1133 20.82 -13.30 -5.73
C GLY A 1133 19.36 -13.28 -5.28
N MET A 1134 18.57 -12.25 -5.64
CA MET A 1134 17.14 -12.23 -5.35
C MET A 1134 16.38 -13.29 -6.18
N TYR A 1135 16.63 -13.38 -7.49
CA TYR A 1135 15.94 -14.32 -8.38
C TYR A 1135 16.24 -15.78 -8.05
N VAL A 1136 17.50 -16.09 -7.75
CA VAL A 1136 17.89 -17.43 -7.29
C VAL A 1136 17.23 -17.77 -5.97
N ARG A 1137 17.12 -16.83 -5.03
CA ARG A 1137 16.43 -17.04 -3.74
C ARG A 1137 14.92 -17.21 -3.93
N MET A 1138 14.31 -16.52 -4.88
CA MET A 1138 12.90 -16.74 -5.25
C MET A 1138 12.69 -18.17 -5.76
N ALA A 1139 13.54 -18.63 -6.69
CA ALA A 1139 13.49 -20.00 -7.19
C ALA A 1139 13.66 -21.04 -6.07
N LEU A 1140 14.65 -20.86 -5.20
CA LEU A 1140 14.88 -21.76 -4.06
C LEU A 1140 13.68 -21.84 -3.11
N LEU A 1141 13.11 -20.69 -2.72
CA LEU A 1141 11.95 -20.65 -1.83
C LEU A 1141 10.74 -21.34 -2.46
N ALA A 1142 10.44 -21.04 -3.73
CA ALA A 1142 9.33 -21.66 -4.45
C ALA A 1142 9.52 -23.18 -4.60
N MET A 1143 10.71 -23.65 -4.99
CA MET A 1143 10.99 -25.07 -5.18
C MET A 1143 11.00 -25.86 -3.86
N ILE A 1144 11.56 -25.30 -2.78
CA ILE A 1144 11.60 -25.97 -1.47
C ILE A 1144 10.20 -26.04 -0.83
N LEU A 1145 9.35 -25.05 -1.05
CA LEU A 1145 7.96 -25.06 -0.56
C LEU A 1145 6.98 -25.81 -1.49
N GLY A 1146 7.48 -26.41 -2.58
CA GLY A 1146 6.65 -27.20 -3.51
C GLY A 1146 5.71 -26.35 -4.36
N LYS A 1147 6.06 -25.10 -4.62
CA LYS A 1147 5.30 -24.11 -5.41
C LYS A 1147 6.07 -23.66 -6.67
N SER A 1148 6.90 -24.56 -7.21
CA SER A 1148 7.61 -24.30 -8.47
C SER A 1148 6.59 -24.12 -9.61
N PRO A 1149 6.78 -23.14 -10.51
CA PRO A 1149 5.99 -22.98 -11.73
C PRO A 1149 6.45 -23.88 -12.89
N LEU A 1150 7.36 -24.83 -12.61
CA LEU A 1150 7.78 -25.89 -13.53
C LEU A 1150 6.98 -27.15 -13.24
#